data_AF-A0AAU9VFV8-F1
#
_entry.id   AF-A0AAU9VFV8-F1
#
_cell.length_a   1.000
_cell.length_b   1.000
_cell.length_c   1.000
_cell.angle_alpha   90.00
_cell.angle_beta   90.00
_cell.angle_gamma   90.00
#
_symmetry.space_group_name_H-M   'P 1'
#
loop_
_entity.id
_entity.type
_entity.pdbx_description
1 polymer ?
#
loop_
_entity_poly.entity_id
_entity_poly.type
_entity_poly.pdbx_seq_one_letter_code
_entity_poly.pdbx_strand_id
1 'polypeptide(L)'
;MKNMKQKLILRSLIALVLIVSGITTNVNASSSPKDYTNEAIFTQFDVNPKGLINNPSQPIEFNLAFSDMNNGQKVKFKPGDFFDLTLPSNDEVSLRSLRAMGSKMPVLAKDKNGKEITLGELTFNGSHIHFEFMEDVLQLENVTGTINLKSVYDNAYRGEDDKIAELPTNLGLGSLDKQMITISQPGTPTGVEPSPIFYWKTGTFSTEVHGDMNWWLNINSPKEAVQSDVKVIDTIGEGHKLVDGSIMVDVEANGELKHISAEAFNKEYGTITVEGQVLTVMIPKEKAAKTTFTVTYDTRAFDKKLENYKNSSTIEYKDESGNLVTDTPKHYTDTSVVNMFDDATIGGEMKDKGVFRVQKFIKDTDEVLEGVTFEITDKDGKKIEGITNEDGIFDFNLEPGSYTLKEIKTRDGFELDSTEYQIEMTEKSQSKSIYNDYQRVDVVATKKWVGGSSPRPTVTFDLYRSAKGVTERVDGASIELVDGQTTADFGKQLKFDKEGNEYTYSVKETTDLENYIKLENGLEVTNTYNLRDVAVNKVWVGGPAVHPTIQIQLYANDNALENHLEILTSGTDVVTFKNLPILDEAGKEIVYSAKEVNVPVGYEMEQTDALTITNHFIVEKIDITAHKIWDGGPSVKPTITFGLVRDGIEMGITVDLVNGEEIAVFEDLPKTDPNGKDYVYTIKELDVPKGYVAVYSEDGLTVTNYYDKPVIVDPHEPKEPTKPTKPVEPTKPVEPIKPEVLGVRKEQLPQTGVSANNVLLYGSLLLISGIGMFVLKHQREEKE
;
A
#
# COMPACT_ATOMS: atom_id res chain seq x y z
N MET A 1 -10.26 -11.64 50.91
CA MET A 1 -10.13 -10.27 50.34
C MET A 1 -8.68 -9.82 50.52
N LYS A 2 -8.03 -9.07 49.63
CA LYS A 2 -8.42 -8.52 48.31
C LYS A 2 -7.15 -8.29 47.46
N ASN A 3 -7.25 -8.55 46.15
CA ASN A 3 -6.48 -8.01 45.01
C ASN A 3 -5.03 -7.48 45.14
N MET A 4 -4.09 -8.22 44.51
CA MET A 4 -3.42 -7.86 43.23
C MET A 4 -2.23 -6.85 43.19
N LYS A 5 -1.25 -7.18 42.33
CA LYS A 5 -0.09 -6.38 41.82
C LYS A 5 1.15 -6.34 42.76
N GLN A 6 2.42 -6.32 42.28
CA GLN A 6 2.95 -6.32 40.90
C GLN A 6 4.37 -6.91 40.76
N LYS A 7 4.67 -7.48 39.56
CA LYS A 7 5.97 -7.79 38.91
C LYS A 7 7.30 -7.75 39.71
N LEU A 8 8.07 -8.84 39.64
CA LEU A 8 9.43 -8.84 39.05
C LEU A 8 9.73 -10.21 38.39
N ILE A 9 10.76 -10.32 37.54
CA ILE A 9 11.01 -11.46 36.62
C ILE A 9 12.29 -12.21 37.00
N LEU A 10 12.27 -13.54 36.80
CA LEU A 10 13.37 -14.48 37.12
C LEU A 10 14.28 -14.74 35.89
N ARG A 11 15.57 -15.05 36.14
CA ARG A 11 16.55 -15.48 35.13
C ARG A 11 16.85 -16.99 35.20
N SER A 12 17.34 -17.52 34.08
CA SER A 12 18.32 -18.64 33.94
C SER A 12 17.85 -20.06 33.57
N LEU A 13 18.45 -20.55 32.47
CA LEU A 13 18.84 -21.93 32.08
C LEU A 13 17.80 -23.02 31.81
N ILE A 14 17.85 -23.57 30.58
CA ILE A 14 18.38 -24.91 30.22
C ILE A 14 18.56 -24.96 28.67
N ALA A 15 19.34 -25.90 28.11
CA ALA A 15 19.72 -25.94 26.69
C ALA A 15 19.75 -27.35 26.06
N LEU A 16 19.85 -27.41 24.72
CA LEU A 16 19.88 -28.61 23.82
C LEU A 16 18.54 -29.39 23.74
N VAL A 17 18.12 -30.03 22.63
CA VAL A 17 18.76 -30.56 21.40
C VAL A 17 17.81 -30.23 20.20
N LEU A 18 18.21 -29.48 19.14
CA LEU A 18 18.71 -29.95 17.81
C LEU A 18 17.83 -31.05 17.15
N ILE A 19 17.42 -31.07 15.86
CA ILE A 19 17.57 -30.25 14.63
C ILE A 19 16.22 -30.38 13.82
N VAL A 20 15.95 -29.96 12.56
CA VAL A 20 16.72 -29.57 11.35
C VAL A 20 15.95 -28.50 10.52
N SER A 21 16.61 -27.43 10.05
CA SER A 21 16.43 -26.75 8.74
C SER A 21 17.18 -25.40 8.74
N GLY A 22 17.84 -25.06 7.63
CA GLY A 22 18.86 -23.99 7.61
C GLY A 22 18.35 -22.64 7.13
N ILE A 23 18.02 -21.74 8.06
CA ILE A 23 18.00 -20.29 7.81
C ILE A 23 18.84 -19.61 8.88
N THR A 24 20.10 -19.32 8.57
CA THR A 24 21.00 -18.55 9.45
C THR A 24 20.65 -17.06 9.37
N THR A 25 19.59 -16.65 10.08
CA THR A 25 19.38 -15.24 10.38
C THR A 25 20.47 -14.77 11.35
N ASN A 26 21.60 -14.32 10.80
CA ASN A 26 22.59 -13.53 11.51
C ASN A 26 21.96 -12.18 11.87
N VAL A 27 21.18 -12.18 12.94
CA VAL A 27 20.87 -10.96 13.69
C VAL A 27 22.18 -10.55 14.34
N ASN A 28 22.83 -9.52 13.78
CA ASN A 28 24.01 -8.92 14.40
C ASN A 28 23.59 -8.36 15.78
N ALA A 29 23.79 -9.17 16.82
CA ALA A 29 23.83 -8.66 18.17
C ALA A 29 25.03 -7.72 18.26
N SER A 30 24.76 -6.42 18.34
CA SER A 30 25.77 -5.41 18.62
C SER A 30 26.51 -5.81 19.90
N SER A 31 27.70 -6.40 19.74
CA SER A 31 28.56 -6.77 20.85
C SER A 31 28.87 -5.50 21.63
N SER A 32 28.60 -5.49 22.94
CA SER A 32 29.01 -4.38 23.80
C SER A 32 30.52 -4.14 23.64
N PRO A 33 30.96 -2.87 23.59
CA PRO A 33 32.37 -2.48 23.64
C PRO A 33 33.23 -3.38 24.52
N LYS A 34 34.34 -3.87 23.98
CA LYS A 34 35.28 -4.69 24.73
C LYS A 34 36.33 -3.82 25.41
N ASP A 35 36.45 -4.03 26.73
CA ASP A 35 37.61 -3.62 27.52
C ASP A 35 38.82 -4.52 27.21
N TYR A 36 39.95 -3.89 26.87
CA TYR A 36 41.25 -4.50 26.62
C TYR A 36 42.30 -4.18 27.70
N THR A 37 41.95 -3.44 28.75
CA THR A 37 42.87 -2.98 29.82
C THR A 37 43.70 -4.11 30.45
N ASN A 38 43.12 -5.31 30.56
CA ASN A 38 43.79 -6.48 31.17
C ASN A 38 44.15 -7.58 30.15
N GLU A 39 44.02 -7.29 28.85
CA GLU A 39 44.36 -8.24 27.77
C GLU A 39 45.84 -8.15 27.39
N ALA A 40 46.39 -9.22 26.80
CA ALA A 40 47.80 -9.29 26.41
C ALA A 40 48.04 -8.73 25.00
N ILE A 41 47.50 -7.53 24.72
CA ILE A 41 47.69 -6.78 23.46
C ILE A 41 48.88 -5.81 23.49
N PHE A 42 49.36 -5.47 24.68
CA PHE A 42 50.44 -4.50 24.88
C PHE A 42 51.79 -5.16 24.66
N THR A 43 52.61 -4.58 23.78
CA THR A 43 53.85 -5.19 23.27
C THR A 43 55.11 -4.53 23.80
N GLN A 44 55.03 -3.28 24.25
CA GLN A 44 56.11 -2.53 24.91
C GLN A 44 55.52 -1.59 25.96
N PHE A 45 56.25 -1.41 27.07
CA PHE A 45 55.93 -0.42 28.09
C PHE A 45 57.21 0.09 28.74
N ASP A 46 57.41 1.41 28.76
CA ASP A 46 58.59 2.03 29.34
C ASP A 46 58.30 3.40 29.99
N VAL A 47 58.90 3.65 31.17
CA VAL A 47 58.73 4.91 31.92
C VAL A 47 60.02 5.73 31.95
N ASN A 48 59.98 7.02 31.67
CA ASN A 48 61.17 7.89 31.68
C ASN A 48 60.91 9.21 32.46
N PRO A 49 61.95 9.84 33.03
CA PRO A 49 63.35 9.41 33.09
C PRO A 49 63.58 8.22 34.04
N LYS A 50 64.70 7.52 33.88
CA LYS A 50 65.10 6.41 34.75
C LYS A 50 65.83 6.91 36.00
N GLY A 51 65.59 6.25 37.14
CA GLY A 51 66.25 6.54 38.41
C GLY A 51 65.45 7.50 39.30
N LEU A 52 66.13 8.16 40.25
CA LEU A 52 65.49 9.08 41.19
C LEU A 52 65.09 10.38 40.50
N ILE A 53 63.79 10.64 40.44
CA ILE A 53 63.20 11.86 39.90
C ILE A 53 63.19 12.93 40.98
N ASN A 54 64.02 13.95 40.83
CA ASN A 54 64.20 15.05 41.80
C ASN A 54 63.88 16.44 41.23
N ASN A 55 63.42 16.53 39.98
CA ASN A 55 63.05 17.78 39.33
C ASN A 55 61.56 17.76 38.94
N PRO A 56 60.67 18.43 39.72
CA PRO A 56 59.23 18.49 39.39
C PRO A 56 58.92 19.35 38.16
N SER A 57 59.89 20.10 37.62
CA SER A 57 59.72 20.97 36.46
C SER A 57 59.74 20.24 35.10
N GLN A 58 59.87 18.91 35.11
CA GLN A 58 59.95 18.07 33.91
C GLN A 58 58.86 16.98 33.93
N PRO A 59 58.25 16.65 32.78
CA PRO A 59 57.25 15.61 32.71
C PRO A 59 57.85 14.22 33.00
N ILE A 60 57.04 13.35 33.58
CA ILE A 60 57.28 11.90 33.64
C ILE A 60 56.55 11.28 32.45
N GLU A 61 57.30 10.56 31.62
CA GLU A 61 56.86 10.04 30.33
C GLU A 61 56.53 8.55 30.42
N PHE A 62 55.45 8.14 29.78
CA PHE A 62 55.01 6.75 29.68
C PHE A 62 54.82 6.37 28.22
N ASN A 63 55.71 5.50 27.73
CA ASN A 63 55.76 5.06 26.35
C ASN A 63 55.16 3.65 26.28
N LEU A 64 54.03 3.50 25.59
CA LEU A 64 53.24 2.28 25.50
C LEU A 64 53.05 1.89 24.03
N ALA A 65 53.19 0.60 23.70
CA ALA A 65 52.86 0.06 22.38
C ALA A 65 51.85 -1.09 22.50
N PHE A 66 50.95 -1.21 21.52
CA PHE A 66 49.93 -2.27 21.45
C PHE A 66 49.72 -2.78 20.02
N SER A 67 49.04 -3.93 19.89
CA SER A 67 48.75 -4.56 18.59
C SER A 67 47.46 -5.39 18.59
N ASP A 68 46.97 -5.78 17.41
CA ASP A 68 45.86 -6.72 17.23
C ASP A 68 46.21 -8.19 17.54
N MET A 69 47.31 -8.45 18.25
CA MET A 69 47.73 -9.77 18.70
C MET A 69 47.58 -9.89 20.23
N ASN A 70 46.59 -10.65 20.69
CA ASN A 70 46.36 -10.95 22.11
C ASN A 70 46.81 -12.38 22.44
N ASN A 71 47.80 -12.57 23.31
CA ASN A 71 48.32 -13.90 23.67
C ASN A 71 48.68 -14.78 22.44
N GLY A 72 49.16 -14.15 21.36
CA GLY A 72 49.49 -14.82 20.09
C GLY A 72 48.28 -15.16 19.19
N GLN A 73 47.05 -14.78 19.56
CA GLN A 73 45.87 -14.87 18.70
C GLN A 73 45.51 -13.49 18.12
N LYS A 74 45.22 -13.43 16.82
CA LYS A 74 44.78 -12.18 16.19
C LYS A 74 43.35 -11.84 16.62
N VAL A 75 43.17 -10.67 17.22
CA VAL A 75 41.86 -10.06 17.53
C VAL A 75 41.45 -9.10 16.41
N LYS A 76 40.19 -8.64 16.43
CA LYS A 76 39.67 -7.64 15.51
C LYS A 76 39.04 -6.54 16.37
N PHE A 77 39.78 -5.43 16.56
CA PHE A 77 39.25 -4.26 17.26
C PHE A 77 38.02 -3.71 16.51
N LYS A 78 37.04 -3.27 17.27
CA LYS A 78 35.79 -2.67 16.79
C LYS A 78 35.66 -1.21 17.22
N PRO A 79 34.81 -0.43 16.55
CA PRO A 79 34.41 0.89 17.04
C PRO A 79 33.83 0.77 18.46
N GLY A 80 34.31 1.61 19.37
CA GLY A 80 33.96 1.62 20.79
C GLY A 80 34.80 0.67 21.67
N ASP A 81 35.54 -0.30 21.14
CA ASP A 81 36.48 -1.10 21.96
C ASP A 81 37.53 -0.17 22.59
N PHE A 82 37.96 -0.45 23.82
CA PHE A 82 38.71 0.52 24.63
C PHE A 82 39.74 -0.10 25.58
N PHE A 83 40.62 0.72 26.13
CA PHE A 83 41.41 0.40 27.32
C PHE A 83 41.70 1.65 28.17
N ASP A 84 41.82 1.47 29.48
CA ASP A 84 42.06 2.54 30.45
C ASP A 84 43.49 2.49 31.02
N LEU A 85 44.16 3.63 31.04
CA LEU A 85 45.46 3.83 31.67
C LEU A 85 45.28 4.56 33.00
N THR A 86 45.88 4.03 34.06
CA THR A 86 45.87 4.63 35.41
C THR A 86 47.29 4.99 35.85
N LEU A 87 47.59 6.29 35.89
CA LEU A 87 48.82 6.83 36.45
C LEU A 87 48.91 6.54 37.96
N PRO A 88 50.11 6.25 38.50
CA PRO A 88 50.24 5.80 39.88
C PRO A 88 50.14 6.95 40.90
N SER A 89 49.72 6.58 42.11
CA SER A 89 49.63 7.47 43.26
C SER A 89 49.87 6.73 44.57
N ASN A 90 50.19 7.49 45.61
CA ASN A 90 50.07 7.12 47.03
C ASN A 90 49.45 8.31 47.80
N ASP A 91 49.32 8.21 49.12
CA ASP A 91 48.65 9.22 49.96
C ASP A 91 49.28 10.62 49.92
N GLU A 92 50.52 10.76 49.43
CA GLU A 92 51.27 12.03 49.38
C GLU A 92 51.68 12.47 47.96
N VAL A 93 51.86 11.53 47.02
CA VAL A 93 52.33 11.80 45.66
C VAL A 93 51.39 11.16 44.64
N SER A 94 50.83 11.97 43.74
CA SER A 94 49.91 11.52 42.69
C SER A 94 50.35 12.01 41.32
N LEU A 95 50.45 11.10 40.34
CA LEU A 95 50.69 11.46 38.94
C LEU A 95 49.36 11.68 38.21
N ARG A 96 49.33 12.68 37.33
CA ARG A 96 48.19 13.03 36.47
C ARG A 96 48.66 13.55 35.11
N SER A 97 47.79 13.55 34.12
CA SER A 97 48.02 14.29 32.87
C SER A 97 48.16 15.80 33.15
N LEU A 98 48.87 16.47 32.24
CA LEU A 98 48.98 17.93 32.19
C LEU A 98 47.70 18.57 31.62
N ARG A 99 46.81 17.80 30.98
CA ARG A 99 45.56 18.29 30.40
C ARG A 99 44.42 18.32 31.42
N ALA A 100 43.52 19.30 31.24
CA ALA A 100 42.30 19.43 32.03
C ALA A 100 41.37 18.21 31.87
N MET A 101 40.61 17.87 32.92
CA MET A 101 39.71 16.72 32.91
C MET A 101 38.66 16.82 31.79
N GLY A 102 38.42 15.71 31.08
CA GLY A 102 37.54 15.66 29.92
C GLY A 102 38.17 16.15 28.60
N SER A 103 39.44 16.55 28.60
CA SER A 103 40.15 16.89 27.34
C SER A 103 40.23 15.66 26.43
N LYS A 104 40.05 15.86 25.12
CA LYS A 104 40.12 14.81 24.09
C LYS A 104 41.28 15.06 23.13
N MET A 105 41.91 13.99 22.63
CA MET A 105 43.00 14.04 21.65
C MET A 105 42.82 12.91 20.62
N PRO A 106 42.60 13.21 19.32
CA PRO A 106 42.34 12.19 18.31
C PRO A 106 43.63 11.43 17.98
N VAL A 107 43.54 10.10 17.93
CA VAL A 107 44.65 9.22 17.57
C VAL A 107 44.55 8.90 16.08
N LEU A 108 45.50 9.45 15.32
CA LEU A 108 45.46 9.47 13.87
C LEU A 108 46.34 8.35 13.25
N ALA A 109 45.98 7.97 12.04
CA ALA A 109 46.85 7.34 11.05
C ALA A 109 46.89 8.19 9.78
N LYS A 110 47.79 7.86 8.86
CA LYS A 110 47.80 8.41 7.49
C LYS A 110 47.54 7.31 6.48
N ASP A 111 46.63 7.58 5.55
CA ASP A 111 46.35 6.67 4.43
C ASP A 111 47.49 6.68 3.40
N LYS A 112 47.37 5.82 2.38
CA LYS A 112 48.29 5.71 1.24
C LYS A 112 48.47 7.00 0.42
N ASN A 113 47.63 8.02 0.62
CA ASN A 113 47.68 9.33 -0.03
C ASN A 113 48.19 10.44 0.93
N GLY A 114 48.48 10.11 2.20
CA GLY A 114 48.87 11.07 3.24
C GLY A 114 47.70 11.77 3.95
N LYS A 115 46.45 11.42 3.62
CA LYS A 115 45.25 11.92 4.31
C LYS A 115 45.20 11.34 5.73
N GLU A 116 44.91 12.19 6.72
CA GLU A 116 44.72 11.74 8.10
C GLU A 116 43.34 11.08 8.28
N ILE A 117 43.32 10.00 9.07
CA ILE A 117 42.15 9.21 9.44
C ILE A 117 42.17 9.01 10.96
N THR A 118 41.04 9.23 11.63
CA THR A 118 40.93 9.07 13.09
C THR A 118 40.57 7.63 13.43
N LEU A 119 41.50 6.89 14.03
CA LEU A 119 41.32 5.47 14.35
C LEU A 119 41.10 5.21 15.85
N GLY A 120 41.37 6.20 16.69
CA GLY A 120 41.03 6.19 18.10
C GLY A 120 40.92 7.59 18.67
N GLU A 121 40.55 7.70 19.94
CA GLU A 121 40.57 8.94 20.70
C GLU A 121 41.06 8.68 22.13
N LEU A 122 41.89 9.59 22.65
CA LEU A 122 42.33 9.61 24.04
C LEU A 122 41.56 10.68 24.82
N THR A 123 40.88 10.30 25.91
CA THR A 123 40.21 11.21 26.85
C THR A 123 40.97 11.26 28.18
N PHE A 124 41.32 12.46 28.65
CA PHE A 124 42.21 12.70 29.78
C PHE A 124 41.42 13.14 31.02
N ASN A 125 41.41 12.32 32.06
CA ASN A 125 40.61 12.48 33.28
C ASN A 125 41.51 12.48 34.54
N GLY A 126 42.51 13.37 34.55
CA GLY A 126 43.48 13.48 35.65
C GLY A 126 44.46 12.31 35.63
N SER A 127 44.37 11.42 36.64
CA SER A 127 45.19 10.20 36.73
C SER A 127 44.68 9.06 35.86
N HIS A 128 43.46 9.13 35.33
CA HIS A 128 42.90 8.14 34.40
C HIS A 128 42.90 8.69 32.96
N ILE A 129 43.33 7.89 31.99
CA ILE A 129 43.33 8.22 30.56
C ILE A 129 42.67 7.08 29.81
N HIS A 130 41.55 7.36 29.15
CA HIS A 130 40.76 6.40 28.40
C HIS A 130 41.16 6.44 26.92
N PHE A 131 41.43 5.29 26.31
CA PHE A 131 41.59 5.14 24.86
C PHE A 131 40.39 4.38 24.28
N GLU A 132 39.72 4.93 23.27
CA GLU A 132 38.59 4.31 22.55
C GLU A 132 38.92 4.20 21.05
N PHE A 133 38.64 3.05 20.41
CA PHE A 133 38.77 2.87 18.96
C PHE A 133 37.59 3.51 18.21
N MET A 134 37.87 4.22 17.13
CA MET A 134 36.86 4.92 16.31
C MET A 134 36.43 4.10 15.08
N GLU A 135 35.32 4.49 14.45
CA GLU A 135 34.70 3.80 13.30
C GLU A 135 35.69 3.34 12.21
N ASP A 136 36.62 4.21 11.84
CA ASP A 136 37.57 3.95 10.76
C ASP A 136 38.62 2.86 11.10
N VAL A 137 38.69 2.35 12.35
CA VAL A 137 39.51 1.16 12.71
C VAL A 137 39.14 -0.06 11.86
N LEU A 138 37.89 -0.15 11.42
CA LEU A 138 37.41 -1.21 10.54
C LEU A 138 38.14 -1.25 9.18
N GLN A 139 38.75 -0.13 8.75
CA GLN A 139 39.50 -0.03 7.51
C GLN A 139 40.88 -0.73 7.55
N LEU A 140 41.41 -1.08 8.73
CA LEU A 140 42.76 -1.66 8.88
C LEU A 140 42.80 -3.16 9.16
N GLU A 141 43.83 -3.85 8.67
CA GLU A 141 44.33 -5.11 9.21
C GLU A 141 45.70 -4.92 9.87
N ASN A 142 46.08 -5.82 10.79
CA ASN A 142 47.39 -5.78 11.47
C ASN A 142 47.57 -4.47 12.24
N VAL A 143 46.55 -4.12 13.02
CA VAL A 143 46.50 -2.86 13.77
C VAL A 143 47.61 -2.86 14.82
N THR A 144 48.38 -1.77 14.84
CA THR A 144 49.42 -1.48 15.82
C THR A 144 49.26 -0.04 16.28
N GLY A 145 49.71 0.29 17.48
CA GLY A 145 49.67 1.67 17.96
C GLY A 145 50.70 1.95 19.03
N THR A 146 51.06 3.22 19.17
CA THR A 146 51.93 3.73 20.22
C THR A 146 51.31 4.96 20.86
N ILE A 147 51.48 5.10 22.17
CA ILE A 147 51.06 6.25 22.99
C ILE A 147 52.27 6.69 23.81
N ASN A 148 52.66 7.96 23.69
CA ASN A 148 53.68 8.59 24.51
C ASN A 148 52.99 9.63 25.40
N LEU A 149 52.55 9.17 26.57
CA LEU A 149 51.79 9.94 27.56
C LEU A 149 52.73 10.79 28.42
N LYS A 150 52.42 12.07 28.62
CA LYS A 150 53.19 12.97 29.49
C LYS A 150 52.39 13.23 30.78
N SER A 151 53.07 13.20 31.92
CA SER A 151 52.44 13.37 33.23
C SER A 151 53.25 14.28 34.15
N VAL A 152 52.57 14.85 35.14
CA VAL A 152 53.14 15.65 36.22
C VAL A 152 52.72 15.03 37.55
N TYR A 153 53.58 15.16 38.57
CA TYR A 153 53.26 14.72 39.93
C TYR A 153 53.01 15.92 40.85
N ASP A 154 51.96 15.84 41.65
CA ASP A 154 51.78 16.72 42.80
C ASP A 154 52.36 16.01 44.05
N ASN A 155 53.09 16.73 44.90
CA ASN A 155 53.67 16.21 46.15
C ASN A 155 53.18 17.02 47.36
N ALA A 156 52.46 16.36 48.27
CA ALA A 156 51.89 16.93 49.49
C ALA A 156 52.81 16.88 50.71
N TYR A 157 53.96 16.18 50.64
CA TYR A 157 54.88 16.05 51.78
C TYR A 157 55.51 17.38 52.20
N ARG A 158 55.53 17.66 53.51
CA ARG A 158 56.07 18.89 54.13
C ARG A 158 56.79 18.58 55.46
N GLY A 159 57.45 17.43 55.55
CA GLY A 159 58.27 17.08 56.72
C GLY A 159 59.64 17.77 56.69
N GLU A 160 60.41 17.62 57.76
CA GLU A 160 61.75 18.24 57.90
C GLU A 160 62.84 17.43 57.17
N ASP A 161 62.75 16.10 57.16
CA ASP A 161 63.69 15.17 56.52
C ASP A 161 63.41 14.96 55.01
N ASP A 162 64.42 14.58 54.24
CA ASP A 162 64.24 14.09 52.87
C ASP A 162 63.59 12.70 52.85
N LYS A 163 62.59 12.52 51.97
CA LYS A 163 61.87 11.25 51.77
C LYS A 163 61.90 10.82 50.29
N ILE A 164 61.66 9.54 50.03
CA ILE A 164 61.46 8.99 48.67
C ILE A 164 60.08 8.33 48.61
N ALA A 165 59.31 8.67 47.57
CA ALA A 165 58.09 7.97 47.19
C ALA A 165 58.41 6.91 46.13
N GLU A 166 58.10 5.65 46.42
CA GLU A 166 58.15 4.55 45.44
C GLU A 166 56.76 4.31 44.84
N LEU A 167 56.65 4.34 43.51
CA LEU A 167 55.40 4.22 42.76
C LEU A 167 55.51 3.15 41.65
N PRO A 168 55.51 1.85 42.01
CA PRO A 168 55.63 0.76 41.05
C PRO A 168 54.35 0.58 40.22
N THR A 169 54.46 0.77 38.89
CA THR A 169 53.32 0.85 37.97
C THR A 169 53.52 0.10 36.66
N ASN A 170 52.39 -0.36 36.12
CA ASN A 170 52.19 -0.90 34.78
C ASN A 170 51.02 -0.17 34.09
N LEU A 171 50.73 1.07 34.51
CA LEU A 171 49.52 1.84 34.18
C LEU A 171 48.18 1.13 34.49
N GLY A 172 48.18 0.10 35.35
CA GLY A 172 47.00 -0.73 35.60
C GLY A 172 46.77 -1.82 34.55
N LEU A 173 47.64 -1.93 33.54
CA LEU A 173 47.54 -2.90 32.47
C LEU A 173 47.98 -4.29 32.96
N GLY A 174 47.01 -5.15 33.30
CA GLY A 174 47.24 -6.40 34.03
C GLY A 174 48.13 -7.45 33.35
N SER A 175 48.41 -7.29 32.06
CA SER A 175 49.29 -8.16 31.27
C SER A 175 50.78 -7.73 31.26
N LEU A 176 51.11 -6.57 31.84
CA LEU A 176 52.46 -6.01 31.88
C LEU A 176 53.08 -6.03 33.29
N ASP A 177 54.37 -6.34 33.35
CA ASP A 177 55.18 -6.19 34.56
C ASP A 177 55.31 -4.71 34.97
N LYS A 178 55.41 -4.48 36.29
CA LYS A 178 55.52 -3.13 36.85
C LYS A 178 56.95 -2.60 36.74
N GLN A 179 57.12 -1.42 36.13
CA GLN A 179 58.34 -0.62 36.28
C GLN A 179 58.28 0.21 37.57
N MET A 180 59.43 0.46 38.19
CA MET A 180 59.54 1.29 39.39
C MET A 180 59.77 2.75 39.02
N ILE A 181 59.00 3.65 39.64
CA ILE A 181 59.25 5.09 39.65
C ILE A 181 59.66 5.47 41.07
N THR A 182 60.75 6.22 41.24
CA THR A 182 61.15 6.78 42.53
C THR A 182 61.21 8.30 42.46
N ILE A 183 60.45 8.97 43.31
CA ILE A 183 60.34 10.44 43.36
C ILE A 183 60.94 10.94 44.67
N SER A 184 61.83 11.92 44.57
CA SER A 184 62.35 12.64 45.73
C SER A 184 61.28 13.58 46.28
N GLN A 185 61.02 13.47 47.58
CA GLN A 185 60.18 14.35 48.36
C GLN A 185 61.10 15.14 49.30
N PRO A 186 61.61 16.31 48.89
CA PRO A 186 62.59 17.04 49.68
C PRO A 186 62.01 17.49 51.03
N GLY A 187 62.86 17.50 52.05
CA GLY A 187 62.56 18.04 53.37
C GLY A 187 62.38 19.55 53.36
N THR A 188 61.82 20.09 54.44
CA THR A 188 61.53 21.52 54.62
C THR A 188 62.31 22.04 55.84
N PRO A 189 63.55 22.54 55.68
CA PRO A 189 64.40 22.94 56.81
C PRO A 189 63.81 24.08 57.64
N THR A 190 64.00 24.02 58.96
CA THR A 190 63.52 25.03 59.91
C THR A 190 64.43 26.26 59.96
N GLY A 191 64.24 27.15 58.97
CA GLY A 191 64.94 28.42 58.85
C GLY A 191 65.35 28.69 57.40
N VAL A 192 64.54 29.46 56.69
CA VAL A 192 64.81 29.80 55.28
C VAL A 192 65.73 31.02 55.23
N GLU A 193 67.03 30.79 55.05
CA GLU A 193 67.93 31.85 54.59
C GLU A 193 67.70 32.13 53.09
N PRO A 194 67.89 33.37 52.60
CA PRO A 194 67.81 33.68 51.17
C PRO A 194 68.81 32.86 50.36
N SER A 195 68.46 32.51 49.12
CA SER A 195 69.38 31.82 48.21
C SER A 195 70.67 32.65 48.02
N PRO A 196 71.86 32.07 48.27
CA PRO A 196 73.15 32.77 48.15
C PRO A 196 73.60 32.98 46.69
N ILE A 197 72.82 32.50 45.72
CA ILE A 197 73.12 32.66 44.30
C ILE A 197 72.55 34.00 43.82
N PHE A 198 73.42 34.91 43.32
CA PHE A 198 72.97 36.23 42.87
C PHE A 198 71.94 36.18 41.73
N TYR A 199 72.14 35.29 40.75
CA TYR A 199 71.24 35.14 39.62
C TYR A 199 71.09 33.67 39.20
N TRP A 200 69.85 33.22 39.03
CA TRP A 200 69.52 31.98 38.33
C TRP A 200 68.13 32.04 37.69
N LYS A 201 67.89 31.21 36.68
CA LYS A 201 66.58 31.00 36.08
C LYS A 201 66.03 29.59 36.27
N THR A 202 64.71 29.48 36.23
CA THR A 202 63.97 28.21 36.19
C THR A 202 62.87 28.30 35.13
N GLY A 203 62.33 27.14 34.73
CA GLY A 203 61.15 27.06 33.87
C GLY A 203 60.48 25.69 33.98
N THR A 204 59.17 25.65 33.70
CA THR A 204 58.34 24.43 33.71
C THR A 204 57.20 24.58 32.70
N PHE A 205 56.52 23.49 32.36
CA PHE A 205 55.27 23.52 31.59
C PHE A 205 54.11 24.11 32.40
N SER A 206 53.17 24.78 31.73
CA SER A 206 51.92 25.24 32.33
C SER A 206 50.94 24.08 32.49
N THR A 207 50.30 23.98 33.65
CA THR A 207 49.13 23.11 33.88
C THR A 207 47.79 23.85 33.73
N GLU A 208 47.81 25.15 33.43
CA GLU A 208 46.62 25.96 33.18
C GLU A 208 46.36 26.13 31.68
N VAL A 209 47.41 26.33 30.88
CA VAL A 209 47.33 26.50 29.43
C VAL A 209 48.20 25.46 28.73
N HIS A 210 47.57 24.39 28.23
CA HIS A 210 48.29 23.28 27.59
C HIS A 210 49.05 23.73 26.34
N GLY A 211 50.38 23.64 26.39
CA GLY A 211 51.30 24.09 25.35
C GLY A 211 52.13 25.32 25.72
N ASP A 212 51.84 25.96 26.86
CA ASP A 212 52.64 27.05 27.41
C ASP A 212 53.63 26.54 28.46
N MET A 213 54.64 27.36 28.74
CA MET A 213 55.69 27.13 29.72
C MET A 213 55.99 28.42 30.47
N ASN A 214 56.09 28.33 31.79
CA ASN A 214 56.28 29.45 32.71
C ASN A 214 57.76 29.53 33.07
N TRP A 215 58.32 30.74 33.19
CA TRP A 215 59.74 30.99 33.47
C TRP A 215 59.91 32.03 34.58
N TRP A 216 61.00 31.90 35.35
CA TRP A 216 61.39 32.84 36.40
C TRP A 216 62.86 33.23 36.22
N LEU A 217 63.14 34.53 36.24
CA LEU A 217 64.49 35.10 36.31
C LEU A 217 64.68 35.70 37.71
N ASN A 218 65.43 35.03 38.57
CA ASN A 218 65.61 35.39 39.98
C ASN A 218 66.88 36.23 40.08
N ILE A 219 66.75 37.54 40.30
CA ILE A 219 67.85 38.52 40.25
C ILE A 219 68.06 39.15 41.63
N ASN A 220 69.30 39.11 42.11
CA ASN A 220 69.73 39.61 43.43
C ASN A 220 68.95 39.02 44.62
N SER A 221 68.79 37.70 44.65
CA SER A 221 68.23 36.96 45.79
C SER A 221 69.00 37.11 47.11
N PRO A 222 70.35 37.25 47.14
CA PRO A 222 71.10 37.55 48.36
C PRO A 222 70.88 38.98 48.89
N LYS A 223 70.25 39.86 48.10
CA LYS A 223 70.07 41.30 48.39
C LYS A 223 71.42 42.03 48.59
N GLU A 224 72.39 41.76 47.72
CA GLU A 224 73.68 42.46 47.63
C GLU A 224 73.51 43.97 47.41
N ALA A 225 74.48 44.74 47.89
CA ALA A 225 74.65 46.16 47.58
C ALA A 225 75.54 46.34 46.34
N VAL A 226 75.05 45.90 45.17
CA VAL A 226 75.76 45.90 43.89
C VAL A 226 76.39 47.25 43.54
N GLN A 227 77.54 47.23 42.85
CA GLN A 227 78.32 48.43 42.59
C GLN A 227 78.12 49.06 41.21
N SER A 228 77.33 48.44 40.33
CA SER A 228 76.88 48.98 39.03
C SER A 228 75.40 48.71 38.80
N ASP A 229 74.89 49.18 37.66
CA ASP A 229 73.66 48.66 37.08
C ASP A 229 73.79 47.14 36.81
N VAL A 230 72.66 46.44 36.83
CA VAL A 230 72.53 45.01 36.52
C VAL A 230 71.86 44.86 35.16
N LYS A 231 72.44 44.04 34.28
CA LYS A 231 71.91 43.72 32.96
C LYS A 231 71.72 42.22 32.80
N VAL A 232 70.50 41.77 32.50
CA VAL A 232 70.21 40.42 32.01
C VAL A 232 69.83 40.51 30.54
N ILE A 233 70.46 39.70 29.68
CA ILE A 233 69.99 39.42 28.32
C ILE A 233 69.53 37.97 28.30
N ASP A 234 68.26 37.77 28.05
CA ASP A 234 67.55 36.50 27.95
C ASP A 234 67.28 36.19 26.48
N THR A 235 67.43 34.93 26.06
CA THR A 235 67.19 34.48 24.69
C THR A 235 66.44 33.15 24.70
N ILE A 236 65.17 33.25 24.32
CA ILE A 236 64.19 32.17 24.17
C ILE A 236 64.58 31.35 22.92
N GLY A 237 64.66 30.03 23.08
CA GLY A 237 65.15 29.11 22.04
C GLY A 237 64.16 28.89 20.89
N GLU A 238 64.47 27.90 20.06
CA GLU A 238 63.59 27.50 18.96
C GLU A 238 62.33 26.76 19.46
N GLY A 239 61.32 26.65 18.58
CA GLY A 239 60.08 25.92 18.87
C GLY A 239 59.09 26.59 19.84
N HIS A 240 59.49 27.63 20.58
CA HIS A 240 58.62 28.42 21.46
C HIS A 240 58.92 29.93 21.40
N LYS A 241 57.97 30.76 21.85
CA LYS A 241 58.08 32.23 21.84
C LYS A 241 57.34 32.84 23.03
N LEU A 242 57.72 34.05 23.44
CA LEU A 242 57.06 34.81 24.51
C LEU A 242 55.54 34.94 24.28
N VAL A 243 54.75 34.80 25.34
CA VAL A 243 53.32 35.17 25.35
C VAL A 243 53.21 36.67 25.64
N ASP A 244 52.59 37.41 24.73
CA ASP A 244 52.40 38.85 24.88
C ASP A 244 51.60 39.20 26.16
N GLY A 245 52.02 40.25 26.86
CA GLY A 245 51.45 40.65 28.16
C GLY A 245 51.73 39.74 29.35
N SER A 246 52.47 38.63 29.21
CA SER A 246 52.74 37.70 30.34
C SER A 246 53.79 38.18 31.34
N ILE A 247 54.53 39.25 31.06
CA ILE A 247 55.68 39.67 31.89
C ILE A 247 55.20 40.39 33.16
N MET A 248 55.38 39.72 34.30
CA MET A 248 55.22 40.28 35.64
C MET A 248 56.58 40.32 36.37
N VAL A 249 56.65 41.07 37.46
CA VAL A 249 57.84 41.19 38.30
C VAL A 249 57.43 41.21 39.77
N ASP A 250 57.98 40.30 40.56
CA ASP A 250 57.98 40.44 42.02
C ASP A 250 59.20 41.25 42.46
N VAL A 251 58.97 42.25 43.31
CA VAL A 251 60.01 43.12 43.87
C VAL A 251 60.01 42.96 45.39
N GLU A 252 61.11 42.46 45.97
CA GLU A 252 61.23 42.22 47.41
C GLU A 252 62.39 43.00 48.05
N ALA A 253 62.05 43.99 48.87
CA ALA A 253 62.99 44.83 49.62
C ALA A 253 62.48 45.11 51.05
N ASN A 254 63.39 45.18 52.01
CA ASN A 254 63.10 45.58 53.41
C ASN A 254 62.02 44.74 54.15
N GLY A 255 61.65 43.57 53.63
CA GLY A 255 60.55 42.74 54.16
C GLY A 255 59.18 43.02 53.55
N GLU A 256 59.08 43.89 52.54
CA GLU A 256 57.90 44.03 51.69
C GLU A 256 58.11 43.31 50.34
N LEU A 257 57.09 42.56 49.91
CA LEU A 257 56.98 41.95 48.57
C LEU A 257 55.91 42.68 47.76
N LYS A 258 56.22 43.04 46.51
CA LYS A 258 55.29 43.72 45.59
C LYS A 258 55.25 43.01 44.24
N HIS A 259 54.09 42.44 43.90
CA HIS A 259 53.81 41.91 42.57
C HIS A 259 53.35 43.04 41.63
N ILE A 260 54.08 43.30 40.54
CA ILE A 260 53.84 44.40 39.61
C ILE A 260 53.97 43.96 38.15
N SER A 261 53.37 44.70 37.20
CA SER A 261 53.54 44.43 35.76
C SER A 261 54.82 45.03 35.20
N ALA A 262 55.25 44.57 34.01
CA ALA A 262 56.37 45.15 33.29
C ALA A 262 56.24 46.67 33.06
N GLU A 263 55.04 47.21 32.81
CA GLU A 263 54.85 48.67 32.63
C GLU A 263 54.94 49.45 33.95
N ALA A 264 54.77 48.81 35.11
CA ALA A 264 55.03 49.42 36.40
C ALA A 264 56.53 49.38 36.73
N PHE A 265 57.17 48.23 36.51
CA PHE A 265 58.62 48.09 36.60
C PHE A 265 59.36 49.12 35.72
N ASN A 266 58.91 49.30 34.47
CA ASN A 266 59.46 50.25 33.49
C ASN A 266 59.28 51.73 33.86
N LYS A 267 58.51 52.06 34.92
CA LYS A 267 58.32 53.43 35.42
C LYS A 267 59.09 53.71 36.69
N GLU A 268 59.37 52.68 37.50
CA GLU A 268 59.88 52.86 38.87
C GLU A 268 61.22 52.15 39.14
N TYR A 269 61.53 51.04 38.48
CA TYR A 269 62.61 50.12 38.90
C TYR A 269 63.69 49.87 37.86
N GLY A 270 63.37 49.90 36.56
CA GLY A 270 64.33 49.61 35.50
C GLY A 270 63.72 49.71 34.11
N THR A 271 64.23 48.91 33.16
CA THR A 271 63.59 48.72 31.85
C THR A 271 63.64 47.25 31.41
N ILE A 272 62.48 46.67 31.10
CA ILE A 272 62.31 45.43 30.36
C ILE A 272 61.94 45.78 28.92
N THR A 273 62.63 45.13 27.97
CA THR A 273 62.42 45.27 26.52
C THR A 273 62.41 43.89 25.86
N VAL A 274 61.65 43.75 24.77
CA VAL A 274 61.51 42.48 24.04
C VAL A 274 61.71 42.74 22.55
N GLU A 275 62.66 42.06 21.93
CA GLU A 275 62.94 42.09 20.49
C GLU A 275 62.95 40.66 19.94
N GLY A 276 61.80 40.22 19.43
CA GLY A 276 61.60 38.86 18.91
C GLY A 276 61.73 37.80 20.01
N GLN A 277 62.83 37.04 19.98
CA GLN A 277 63.16 36.01 20.98
C GLN A 277 64.01 36.53 22.15
N VAL A 278 64.48 37.78 22.09
CA VAL A 278 65.37 38.37 23.09
C VAL A 278 64.57 39.22 24.06
N LEU A 279 64.67 38.92 25.36
CA LEU A 279 64.13 39.73 26.45
C LEU A 279 65.32 40.35 27.21
N THR A 280 65.36 41.66 27.38
CA THR A 280 66.46 42.34 28.11
C THR A 280 65.91 43.07 29.32
N VAL A 281 66.50 42.80 30.50
CA VAL A 281 66.20 43.47 31.77
C VAL A 281 67.40 44.33 32.16
N MET A 282 67.18 45.63 32.37
CA MET A 282 68.15 46.56 32.93
C MET A 282 67.63 47.07 34.29
N ILE A 283 68.45 47.01 35.33
CA ILE A 283 68.13 47.54 36.66
C ILE A 283 69.25 48.52 37.08
N PRO A 284 68.97 49.83 37.22
CA PRO A 284 69.96 50.79 37.70
C PRO A 284 70.47 50.43 39.10
N LYS A 285 71.74 50.71 39.39
CA LYS A 285 72.43 50.40 40.66
C LYS A 285 71.58 50.68 41.90
N GLU A 286 71.06 51.90 41.99
CA GLU A 286 70.29 52.42 43.13
C GLU A 286 68.91 51.74 43.30
N LYS A 287 68.49 50.92 42.33
CA LYS A 287 67.27 50.09 42.36
C LYS A 287 67.59 48.61 42.55
N ALA A 288 68.72 48.14 42.03
CA ALA A 288 69.21 46.78 42.20
C ALA A 288 69.71 46.51 43.64
N ALA A 289 70.28 47.52 44.30
CA ALA A 289 70.84 47.37 45.65
C ALA A 289 69.79 46.90 46.68
N LYS A 290 70.13 45.84 47.41
CA LYS A 290 69.34 45.25 48.51
C LYS A 290 67.89 44.85 48.17
N THR A 291 67.61 44.66 46.88
CA THR A 291 66.28 44.37 46.36
C THR A 291 66.37 43.15 45.46
N THR A 292 65.52 42.14 45.70
CA THR A 292 65.37 40.99 44.80
C THR A 292 64.31 41.29 43.78
N PHE A 293 64.54 40.88 42.54
CA PHE A 293 63.60 40.97 41.43
C PHE A 293 63.39 39.59 40.83
N THR A 294 62.17 39.07 40.88
CA THR A 294 61.79 37.84 40.18
C THR A 294 60.95 38.22 38.98
N VAL A 295 61.56 38.26 37.80
CA VAL A 295 60.83 38.52 36.54
C VAL A 295 60.21 37.21 36.08
N THR A 296 58.89 37.18 35.95
CA THR A 296 58.13 35.99 35.51
C THR A 296 57.49 36.23 34.16
N TYR A 297 57.46 35.23 33.30
CA TYR A 297 56.81 35.31 31.98
C TYR A 297 56.50 33.92 31.42
N ASP A 298 55.62 33.87 30.42
CA ASP A 298 55.23 32.63 29.75
C ASP A 298 55.74 32.57 28.31
N THR A 299 55.96 31.36 27.81
CA THR A 299 56.23 31.10 26.38
C THR A 299 55.32 30.02 25.83
N ARG A 300 54.75 30.24 24.64
CA ARG A 300 53.92 29.27 23.93
C ARG A 300 54.74 28.46 22.93
N ALA A 301 54.66 27.13 23.01
CA ALA A 301 55.22 26.25 22.01
C ALA A 301 54.46 26.35 20.68
N PHE A 302 55.19 26.36 19.57
CA PHE A 302 54.66 26.30 18.21
C PHE A 302 55.19 25.10 17.42
N ASP A 303 56.42 24.63 17.68
CA ASP A 303 56.89 23.32 17.21
C ASP A 303 56.65 22.26 18.29
N LYS A 304 55.53 21.56 18.17
CA LYS A 304 55.13 20.51 19.12
C LYS A 304 56.04 19.29 19.13
N LYS A 305 56.99 19.16 18.19
CA LYS A 305 57.90 18.00 18.06
C LYS A 305 59.30 18.25 18.59
N LEU A 306 59.63 19.47 18.99
CA LEU A 306 60.94 19.77 19.58
C LEU A 306 61.08 19.07 20.93
N GLU A 307 62.13 18.26 21.11
CA GLU A 307 62.34 17.47 22.34
C GLU A 307 62.48 18.31 23.61
N ASN A 308 63.06 19.51 23.48
CA ASN A 308 63.43 20.39 24.60
C ASN A 308 63.28 21.86 24.19
N TYR A 309 62.38 22.59 24.84
CA TYR A 309 62.26 24.04 24.70
C TYR A 309 63.30 24.70 25.59
N LYS A 310 64.33 25.29 24.98
CA LYS A 310 65.53 25.79 25.67
C LYS A 310 65.46 27.29 25.88
N ASN A 311 65.96 27.75 27.01
CA ASN A 311 66.00 29.16 27.34
C ASN A 311 67.37 29.51 27.96
N SER A 312 68.10 30.43 27.34
CA SER A 312 69.47 30.79 27.73
C SER A 312 69.56 32.26 28.14
N SER A 313 70.53 32.62 28.96
CA SER A 313 70.74 34.02 29.32
C SER A 313 72.20 34.35 29.66
N THR A 314 72.49 35.65 29.73
CA THR A 314 73.74 36.20 30.24
C THR A 314 73.42 37.33 31.20
N ILE A 315 74.20 37.45 32.27
CA ILE A 315 74.11 38.56 33.22
C ILE A 315 75.45 39.29 33.33
N GLU A 316 75.40 40.61 33.41
CA GLU A 316 76.54 41.49 33.66
C GLU A 316 76.18 42.47 34.79
N TYR A 317 77.02 42.51 35.83
CA TYR A 317 76.89 43.43 36.95
C TYR A 317 78.23 43.55 37.70
N LYS A 318 78.28 44.44 38.70
CA LYS A 318 79.34 44.45 39.71
C LYS A 318 78.83 44.01 41.07
N ASP A 319 79.50 43.05 41.67
CA ASP A 319 79.22 42.55 43.02
C ASP A 319 79.34 43.66 44.08
N GLU A 320 78.94 43.37 45.32
CA GLU A 320 79.06 44.32 46.43
C GLU A 320 80.51 44.77 46.74
N SER A 321 81.52 43.99 46.30
CA SER A 321 82.95 44.31 46.40
C SER A 321 83.48 45.19 45.26
N GLY A 322 82.71 45.38 44.17
CA GLY A 322 83.07 46.18 43.00
C GLY A 322 83.73 45.42 41.85
N ASN A 323 83.85 44.09 41.93
CA ASN A 323 84.36 43.23 40.86
C ASN A 323 83.31 43.10 39.75
N LEU A 324 83.73 43.03 38.50
CA LEU A 324 82.84 42.78 37.37
C LEU A 324 82.56 41.27 37.26
N VAL A 325 81.29 40.89 37.25
CA VAL A 325 80.82 39.51 37.06
C VAL A 325 80.23 39.38 35.65
N THR A 326 80.79 38.46 34.86
CA THR A 326 80.39 38.16 33.47
C THR A 326 80.42 36.66 33.14
N ASP A 327 80.77 35.83 34.13
CA ASP A 327 81.13 34.41 34.02
C ASP A 327 80.21 33.51 34.86
N THR A 328 79.02 34.00 35.21
CA THR A 328 77.99 33.24 35.95
C THR A 328 77.74 31.88 35.29
N PRO A 329 77.84 30.76 36.04
CA PRO A 329 77.74 29.42 35.47
C PRO A 329 76.45 29.14 34.70
N LYS A 330 76.59 28.51 33.53
CA LYS A 330 75.45 28.21 32.63
C LYS A 330 74.32 27.39 33.24
N HIS A 331 74.58 26.57 34.27
CA HIS A 331 73.52 25.83 34.96
C HIS A 331 72.63 26.71 35.85
N TYR A 332 72.99 27.99 36.05
CA TYR A 332 72.11 29.02 36.60
C TYR A 332 71.50 29.90 35.50
N THR A 333 72.22 30.20 34.42
CA THR A 333 71.75 31.13 33.38
C THR A 333 70.91 30.48 32.28
N ASP A 334 71.06 29.18 32.05
CA ASP A 334 70.44 28.43 30.96
C ASP A 334 69.64 27.25 31.52
N THR A 335 68.42 27.03 31.03
CA THR A 335 67.55 25.92 31.44
C THR A 335 66.60 25.51 30.30
N SER A 336 65.84 24.42 30.46
CA SER A 336 64.93 23.92 29.43
C SER A 336 63.77 23.11 30.00
N VAL A 337 62.67 23.06 29.26
CA VAL A 337 61.52 22.18 29.54
C VAL A 337 61.48 21.08 28.48
N VAL A 338 61.49 19.81 28.92
CA VAL A 338 61.32 18.62 28.06
C VAL A 338 59.90 18.61 27.49
N ASN A 339 59.72 18.05 26.29
CA ASN A 339 58.46 18.10 25.56
C ASN A 339 57.27 17.55 26.38
N MET A 340 56.32 18.44 26.64
CA MET A 340 55.15 18.24 27.49
C MET A 340 53.85 17.91 26.72
N PHE A 341 53.93 17.65 25.41
CA PHE A 341 52.78 17.19 24.62
C PHE A 341 52.71 15.67 24.64
N ASP A 342 51.54 15.12 24.97
CA ASP A 342 51.23 13.72 24.69
C ASP A 342 51.07 13.52 23.18
N ASP A 343 51.63 12.43 22.65
CA ASP A 343 51.38 11.96 21.28
C ASP A 343 50.85 10.53 21.26
N ALA A 344 50.17 10.19 20.17
CA ALA A 344 49.77 8.83 19.86
C ALA A 344 49.60 8.66 18.34
N THR A 345 49.83 7.45 17.84
CA THR A 345 49.59 7.08 16.44
C THR A 345 49.13 5.64 16.36
N ILE A 346 48.31 5.35 15.35
CA ILE A 346 47.93 3.98 14.97
C ILE A 346 48.45 3.71 13.55
N GLY A 347 48.75 2.46 13.26
CA GLY A 347 49.20 1.98 11.96
C GLY A 347 48.68 0.56 11.67
N GLY A 348 48.73 0.18 10.40
CA GLY A 348 48.29 -1.11 9.88
C GLY A 348 48.14 -1.05 8.37
N GLU A 349 47.70 -2.14 7.77
CA GLU A 349 47.48 -2.23 6.32
C GLU A 349 46.03 -1.86 6.00
N MET A 350 45.82 -0.88 5.12
CA MET A 350 44.48 -0.52 4.63
C MET A 350 43.90 -1.71 3.85
N LYS A 351 42.74 -2.21 4.27
CA LYS A 351 42.01 -3.26 3.57
C LYS A 351 41.69 -2.87 2.13
N ASP A 352 41.58 -3.89 1.27
CA ASP A 352 40.84 -3.76 0.02
C ASP A 352 39.35 -3.50 0.30
N LYS A 353 38.69 -2.83 -0.64
CA LYS A 353 37.23 -2.85 -0.72
C LYS A 353 36.69 -4.28 -0.79
N GLY A 354 35.53 -4.49 -0.18
CA GLY A 354 34.76 -5.72 -0.31
C GLY A 354 33.50 -5.53 -1.15
N VAL A 355 32.90 -6.64 -1.56
CA VAL A 355 31.62 -6.66 -2.25
C VAL A 355 30.49 -6.94 -1.26
N PHE A 356 29.52 -6.04 -1.18
CA PHE A 356 28.25 -6.27 -0.49
C PHE A 356 27.15 -6.55 -1.52
N ARG A 357 26.70 -7.81 -1.56
CA ARG A 357 25.67 -8.29 -2.49
C ARG A 357 24.27 -8.14 -1.92
N VAL A 358 23.43 -7.33 -2.56
CA VAL A 358 21.98 -7.46 -2.40
C VAL A 358 21.49 -8.52 -3.38
N GLN A 359 20.67 -9.45 -2.89
CA GLN A 359 19.89 -10.34 -3.76
C GLN A 359 18.40 -10.21 -3.46
N LYS A 360 17.62 -10.06 -4.52
CA LYS A 360 16.21 -9.71 -4.45
C LYS A 360 15.35 -10.87 -4.90
N PHE A 361 14.39 -11.21 -4.04
CA PHE A 361 13.42 -12.27 -4.28
C PHE A 361 11.99 -11.72 -4.29
N ILE A 362 11.13 -12.47 -4.95
CA ILE A 362 9.68 -12.40 -4.82
C ILE A 362 9.29 -13.18 -3.56
N LYS A 363 8.46 -12.59 -2.70
CA LYS A 363 8.08 -13.19 -1.43
C LYS A 363 7.23 -14.46 -1.66
N ASP A 364 7.41 -15.44 -0.78
CA ASP A 364 6.74 -16.75 -0.79
C ASP A 364 7.01 -17.59 -2.08
N THR A 365 8.08 -17.26 -2.82
CA THR A 365 8.62 -18.04 -3.94
C THR A 365 10.15 -18.09 -3.88
N ASP A 366 10.77 -18.95 -4.72
CA ASP A 366 12.22 -18.96 -4.97
C ASP A 366 12.61 -18.06 -6.17
N GLU A 367 11.68 -17.27 -6.72
CA GLU A 367 11.93 -16.44 -7.90
C GLU A 367 12.66 -15.13 -7.55
N VAL A 368 13.58 -14.72 -8.42
CA VAL A 368 14.38 -13.50 -8.28
C VAL A 368 13.68 -12.28 -8.90
N LEU A 369 14.03 -11.07 -8.45
CA LEU A 369 13.35 -9.83 -8.85
C LEU A 369 14.34 -8.78 -9.39
N GLU A 370 14.42 -8.71 -10.72
CA GLU A 370 15.13 -7.68 -11.49
C GLU A 370 14.49 -6.29 -11.37
N GLY A 371 15.30 -5.24 -11.57
CA GLY A 371 14.83 -3.86 -11.78
C GLY A 371 14.56 -3.07 -10.49
N VAL A 372 14.86 -3.65 -9.33
CA VAL A 372 14.68 -3.01 -8.02
C VAL A 372 15.89 -2.13 -7.72
N THR A 373 15.63 -0.86 -7.36
CA THR A 373 16.66 0.14 -7.07
C THR A 373 16.89 0.25 -5.57
N PHE A 374 18.15 0.07 -5.17
CA PHE A 374 18.64 0.26 -3.81
C PHE A 374 19.52 1.50 -3.72
N GLU A 375 19.47 2.16 -2.57
CA GLU A 375 20.45 3.14 -2.14
C GLU A 375 21.23 2.55 -0.95
N ILE A 376 22.55 2.71 -0.95
CA ILE A 376 23.38 2.51 0.23
C ILE A 376 24.10 3.82 0.58
N THR A 377 24.02 4.21 1.85
CA THR A 377 24.57 5.48 2.37
C THR A 377 25.65 5.17 3.40
N ASP A 378 26.83 5.78 3.27
CA ASP A 378 27.92 5.68 4.26
C ASP A 378 27.76 6.65 5.44
N LYS A 379 28.57 6.47 6.50
CA LYS A 379 28.59 7.32 7.70
C LYS A 379 28.76 8.82 7.43
N ASP A 380 29.40 9.19 6.33
CA ASP A 380 29.67 10.57 5.94
C ASP A 380 28.55 11.14 5.04
N GLY A 381 27.45 10.40 4.88
CA GLY A 381 26.24 10.80 4.16
C GLY A 381 26.32 10.60 2.64
N LYS A 382 27.40 10.00 2.11
CA LYS A 382 27.57 9.77 0.68
C LYS A 382 26.78 8.52 0.26
N LYS A 383 26.01 8.69 -0.83
CA LYS A 383 25.07 7.70 -1.38
C LYS A 383 25.65 7.02 -2.61
N ILE A 384 25.32 5.73 -2.77
CA ILE A 384 25.55 4.94 -3.97
C ILE A 384 24.24 4.24 -4.30
N GLU A 385 23.73 4.42 -5.52
CA GLU A 385 22.55 3.70 -6.01
C GLU A 385 22.95 2.49 -6.85
N GLY A 386 22.09 1.47 -6.87
CA GLY A 386 22.26 0.23 -7.63
C GLY A 386 20.91 -0.37 -8.05
N ILE A 387 20.87 -1.06 -9.18
CA ILE A 387 19.65 -1.69 -9.73
C ILE A 387 19.89 -3.18 -9.93
N THR A 388 19.00 -4.04 -9.45
CA THR A 388 19.14 -5.49 -9.59
C THR A 388 19.06 -5.96 -11.04
N ASN A 389 19.94 -6.88 -11.43
CA ASN A 389 19.99 -7.50 -12.75
C ASN A 389 18.95 -8.63 -12.93
N GLU A 390 18.99 -9.32 -14.07
CA GLU A 390 18.18 -10.52 -14.39
C GLU A 390 18.22 -11.60 -13.29
N ASP A 391 19.36 -11.79 -12.58
CA ASP A 391 19.50 -12.71 -11.43
C ASP A 391 18.94 -12.16 -10.10
N GLY A 392 18.32 -10.98 -10.11
CA GLY A 392 17.90 -10.22 -8.94
C GLY A 392 19.05 -9.68 -8.08
N ILE A 393 20.27 -9.58 -8.61
CA ILE A 393 21.50 -9.25 -7.86
C ILE A 393 21.96 -7.82 -8.15
N PHE A 394 22.45 -7.13 -7.11
CA PHE A 394 23.35 -5.98 -7.27
C PHE A 394 24.52 -6.04 -6.27
N ASP A 395 25.73 -5.73 -6.75
CA ASP A 395 26.97 -5.81 -5.99
C ASP A 395 27.54 -4.41 -5.72
N PHE A 396 27.45 -3.95 -4.46
CA PHE A 396 28.07 -2.69 -4.02
C PHE A 396 29.55 -2.91 -3.69
N ASN A 397 30.45 -2.09 -4.24
CA ASN A 397 31.90 -2.15 -4.01
C ASN A 397 32.34 -1.11 -2.96
N LEU A 398 32.41 -1.55 -1.70
CA LEU A 398 32.44 -0.71 -0.50
C LEU A 398 33.81 -0.76 0.21
N GLU A 399 34.23 0.38 0.77
CA GLU A 399 35.28 0.38 1.80
C GLU A 399 34.71 -0.26 3.09
N PRO A 400 35.53 -0.84 3.98
CA PRO A 400 35.05 -1.32 5.27
C PRO A 400 34.50 -0.18 6.15
N GLY A 401 33.45 -0.47 6.92
CA GLY A 401 32.75 0.50 7.78
C GLY A 401 31.24 0.29 7.81
N SER A 402 30.53 1.16 8.53
CA SER A 402 29.06 1.13 8.68
C SER A 402 28.31 1.86 7.56
N TYR A 403 27.22 1.26 7.10
CA TYR A 403 26.35 1.75 6.03
C TYR A 403 24.86 1.52 6.36
N THR A 404 23.98 2.38 5.84
CA THR A 404 22.53 2.12 5.78
C THR A 404 22.12 1.77 4.34
N LEU A 405 21.54 0.59 4.15
CA LEU A 405 20.94 0.13 2.89
C LEU A 405 19.41 0.32 2.91
N LYS A 406 18.84 0.77 1.80
CA LYS A 406 17.40 1.01 1.64
C LYS A 406 16.92 0.67 0.23
N GLU A 407 15.73 0.07 0.10
CA GLU A 407 15.04 -0.01 -1.19
C GLU A 407 14.35 1.34 -1.48
N ILE A 408 14.65 1.95 -2.63
CA ILE A 408 14.12 3.28 -2.99
C ILE A 408 13.12 3.22 -4.16
N LYS A 409 13.12 2.13 -4.93
CA LYS A 409 12.14 1.88 -5.99
C LYS A 409 12.05 0.38 -6.29
N THR A 410 10.84 -0.16 -6.43
CA THR A 410 10.60 -1.54 -6.89
C THR A 410 10.01 -1.57 -8.31
N ARG A 411 9.82 -2.78 -8.85
CA ARG A 411 9.18 -3.02 -10.15
C ARG A 411 7.66 -2.87 -10.05
N ASP A 412 7.01 -2.44 -11.12
CA ASP A 412 5.54 -2.43 -11.19
C ASP A 412 4.97 -3.82 -10.87
N GLY A 413 3.87 -3.85 -10.13
CA GLY A 413 3.30 -5.09 -9.57
C GLY A 413 3.73 -5.46 -8.15
N PHE A 414 4.78 -4.82 -7.59
CA PHE A 414 5.34 -5.17 -6.27
C PHE A 414 5.17 -4.06 -5.24
N GLU A 415 5.03 -4.42 -3.96
CA GLU A 415 5.08 -3.48 -2.83
C GLU A 415 6.55 -3.09 -2.57
N LEU A 416 6.81 -1.83 -2.20
CA LEU A 416 8.15 -1.30 -1.91
C LEU A 416 8.58 -1.67 -0.47
N ASP A 417 9.75 -2.28 -0.29
CA ASP A 417 10.27 -2.54 1.06
C ASP A 417 10.81 -1.24 1.70
N SER A 418 9.99 -0.59 2.52
CA SER A 418 10.41 0.61 3.27
C SER A 418 11.44 0.36 4.38
N THR A 419 11.88 -0.89 4.60
CA THR A 419 12.83 -1.26 5.66
C THR A 419 14.24 -0.74 5.36
N GLU A 420 14.84 -0.12 6.38
CA GLU A 420 16.25 0.28 6.36
C GLU A 420 17.11 -0.75 7.07
N TYR A 421 18.17 -1.21 6.41
CA TYR A 421 19.07 -2.26 6.90
C TYR A 421 20.43 -1.65 7.27
N GLN A 422 20.83 -1.77 8.54
CA GLN A 422 22.17 -1.40 8.98
C GLN A 422 23.17 -2.52 8.62
N ILE A 423 24.24 -2.14 7.92
CA ILE A 423 25.25 -3.03 7.35
C ILE A 423 26.63 -2.65 7.91
N GLU A 424 27.30 -3.60 8.57
CA GLU A 424 28.67 -3.45 9.08
C GLU A 424 29.63 -4.18 8.14
N MET A 425 30.19 -3.47 7.15
CA MET A 425 31.02 -4.05 6.11
C MET A 425 32.42 -4.32 6.65
N THR A 426 32.73 -5.57 7.01
CA THR A 426 34.01 -5.93 7.66
C THR A 426 34.74 -7.15 7.07
N GLU A 427 34.25 -7.67 5.94
CA GLU A 427 34.78 -8.82 5.22
C GLU A 427 34.84 -8.51 3.70
N LYS A 428 35.65 -9.25 2.92
CA LYS A 428 35.78 -9.00 1.47
C LYS A 428 34.54 -9.37 0.65
N SER A 429 33.62 -10.14 1.21
CA SER A 429 32.32 -10.48 0.61
C SER A 429 31.26 -10.64 1.70
N GLN A 430 30.13 -9.94 1.55
CA GLN A 430 28.94 -10.07 2.40
C GLN A 430 27.69 -10.10 1.51
N SER A 431 26.56 -10.62 2.01
CA SER A 431 25.31 -10.62 1.24
C SER A 431 24.04 -10.49 2.09
N LYS A 432 22.96 -10.03 1.46
CA LYS A 432 21.64 -9.84 2.07
C LYS A 432 20.52 -10.16 1.08
N SER A 433 19.68 -11.14 1.43
CA SER A 433 18.42 -11.42 0.73
C SER A 433 17.31 -10.48 1.21
N ILE A 434 16.52 -9.92 0.28
CA ILE A 434 15.41 -9.00 0.54
C ILE A 434 14.19 -9.40 -0.32
N TYR A 435 12.98 -9.40 0.25
CA TYR A 435 11.77 -10.01 -0.32
C TYR A 435 10.64 -8.98 -0.48
N ASN A 436 10.01 -8.89 -1.67
CA ASN A 436 8.84 -8.02 -1.88
C ASN A 436 7.59 -8.87 -2.16
N ASP A 437 6.47 -8.47 -1.57
CA ASP A 437 5.15 -9.03 -1.91
C ASP A 437 4.62 -8.39 -3.20
N TYR A 438 3.63 -9.05 -3.79
CA TYR A 438 2.84 -8.49 -4.88
C TYR A 438 1.85 -7.45 -4.35
N GLN A 439 1.65 -6.36 -5.10
CA GLN A 439 0.54 -5.45 -4.84
C GLN A 439 -0.79 -6.20 -4.99
N ARG A 440 -1.69 -6.01 -4.03
CA ARG A 440 -3.01 -6.67 -4.01
C ARG A 440 -4.14 -5.68 -3.78
N VAL A 441 -5.31 -6.02 -4.33
CA VAL A 441 -6.56 -5.28 -4.17
C VAL A 441 -7.62 -6.18 -3.56
N ASP A 442 -8.47 -5.63 -2.70
CA ASP A 442 -9.62 -6.33 -2.13
C ASP A 442 -10.74 -6.40 -3.18
N VAL A 443 -11.24 -7.61 -3.46
CA VAL A 443 -12.21 -7.87 -4.55
C VAL A 443 -13.53 -8.40 -3.99
N VAL A 444 -14.58 -7.59 -4.09
CA VAL A 444 -15.94 -7.92 -3.60
C VAL A 444 -16.95 -7.81 -4.74
N ALA A 445 -17.77 -8.84 -4.92
CA ALA A 445 -18.85 -8.90 -5.90
C ALA A 445 -20.23 -8.78 -5.24
N THR A 446 -21.24 -8.35 -6.00
CA THR A 446 -22.61 -8.10 -5.53
C THR A 446 -23.64 -8.96 -6.27
N LYS A 447 -24.65 -9.44 -5.52
CA LYS A 447 -25.81 -10.20 -6.05
C LYS A 447 -27.09 -9.39 -5.92
N LYS A 448 -27.86 -9.31 -7.01
CA LYS A 448 -29.18 -8.69 -7.08
C LYS A 448 -30.25 -9.67 -7.57
N TRP A 449 -31.49 -9.43 -7.14
CA TRP A 449 -32.68 -10.22 -7.48
C TRP A 449 -33.83 -9.29 -7.89
N VAL A 450 -34.54 -9.64 -8.96
CA VAL A 450 -35.68 -8.89 -9.51
C VAL A 450 -36.87 -9.84 -9.73
N GLY A 451 -37.98 -9.60 -9.03
CA GLY A 451 -39.12 -10.53 -8.99
C GLY A 451 -38.82 -11.82 -8.21
N GLY A 452 -39.68 -12.83 -8.33
CA GLY A 452 -39.55 -14.13 -7.66
C GLY A 452 -39.79 -14.11 -6.13
N SER A 453 -40.02 -15.30 -5.56
CA SER A 453 -40.35 -15.52 -4.15
C SER A 453 -39.12 -15.60 -3.21
N SER A 454 -39.39 -15.67 -1.90
CA SER A 454 -38.42 -15.97 -0.84
C SER A 454 -38.74 -17.37 -0.27
N PRO A 455 -37.74 -18.17 0.16
CA PRO A 455 -36.29 -17.92 0.12
C PRO A 455 -35.73 -17.90 -1.30
N ARG A 456 -34.60 -17.23 -1.50
CA ARG A 456 -33.83 -17.30 -2.75
C ARG A 456 -33.05 -18.61 -2.83
N PRO A 457 -32.88 -19.18 -4.03
CA PRO A 457 -31.97 -20.32 -4.22
C PRO A 457 -30.53 -19.88 -4.00
N THR A 458 -29.71 -20.76 -3.43
CA THR A 458 -28.26 -20.57 -3.33
C THR A 458 -27.64 -20.43 -4.71
N VAL A 459 -26.69 -19.52 -4.87
CA VAL A 459 -25.93 -19.34 -6.13
C VAL A 459 -24.43 -19.34 -5.88
N THR A 460 -23.64 -19.83 -6.83
CA THR A 460 -22.19 -19.91 -6.76
C THR A 460 -21.56 -18.91 -7.71
N PHE A 461 -20.68 -18.04 -7.19
CA PHE A 461 -19.86 -17.10 -7.97
C PHE A 461 -18.44 -17.64 -8.12
N ASP A 462 -17.99 -17.79 -9.36
CA ASP A 462 -16.58 -17.98 -9.71
C ASP A 462 -15.95 -16.63 -10.06
N LEU A 463 -14.78 -16.33 -9.49
CA LEU A 463 -14.03 -15.12 -9.83
C LEU A 463 -13.19 -15.31 -11.11
N TYR A 464 -13.23 -14.29 -11.96
CA TYR A 464 -12.42 -14.14 -13.16
C TYR A 464 -11.64 -12.82 -13.13
N ARG A 465 -10.45 -12.82 -13.71
CA ARG A 465 -9.62 -11.61 -13.90
C ARG A 465 -9.25 -11.44 -15.37
N SER A 466 -9.10 -10.20 -15.81
CA SER A 466 -8.79 -9.86 -17.20
C SER A 466 -7.74 -8.76 -17.29
N ALA A 467 -6.70 -9.01 -18.09
CA ALA A 467 -5.64 -8.07 -18.41
C ALA A 467 -5.36 -8.11 -19.93
N LYS A 468 -5.18 -6.94 -20.55
CA LYS A 468 -5.01 -6.77 -22.02
C LYS A 468 -6.04 -7.52 -22.91
N GLY A 469 -7.23 -7.83 -22.37
CA GLY A 469 -8.29 -8.58 -23.06
C GLY A 469 -8.17 -10.11 -22.99
N VAL A 470 -7.16 -10.64 -22.29
CA VAL A 470 -7.10 -12.06 -21.90
C VAL A 470 -7.82 -12.21 -20.57
N THR A 471 -8.85 -13.05 -20.52
CA THR A 471 -9.65 -13.30 -19.31
C THR A 471 -9.50 -14.74 -18.85
N GLU A 472 -9.17 -14.94 -17.58
CA GLU A 472 -8.95 -16.25 -16.96
C GLU A 472 -9.73 -16.38 -15.65
N ARG A 473 -9.97 -17.63 -15.22
CA ARG A 473 -10.58 -17.96 -13.93
C ARG A 473 -9.51 -17.86 -12.85
N VAL A 474 -9.86 -17.37 -11.66
CA VAL A 474 -8.96 -17.34 -10.51
C VAL A 474 -9.14 -18.65 -9.74
N ASP A 475 -8.13 -19.52 -9.78
CA ASP A 475 -8.22 -20.84 -9.15
C ASP A 475 -8.40 -20.75 -7.63
N GLY A 476 -9.31 -21.57 -7.10
CA GLY A 476 -9.72 -21.56 -5.70
C GLY A 476 -10.68 -20.43 -5.31
N ALA A 477 -10.90 -19.41 -6.15
CA ALA A 477 -11.78 -18.28 -5.85
C ALA A 477 -13.24 -18.53 -6.29
N SER A 478 -13.92 -19.43 -5.58
CA SER A 478 -15.35 -19.74 -5.72
C SER A 478 -16.08 -19.48 -4.40
N ILE A 479 -17.22 -18.79 -4.42
CA ILE A 479 -18.02 -18.45 -3.23
C ILE A 479 -19.49 -18.80 -3.45
N GLU A 480 -20.10 -19.49 -2.49
CA GLU A 480 -21.55 -19.72 -2.45
C GLU A 480 -22.26 -18.59 -1.68
N LEU A 481 -23.39 -18.14 -2.20
CA LEU A 481 -24.29 -17.15 -1.62
C LEU A 481 -25.65 -17.79 -1.33
N VAL A 482 -25.96 -18.01 -0.05
CA VAL A 482 -27.26 -18.52 0.40
C VAL A 482 -28.31 -17.39 0.54
N ASP A 483 -29.56 -17.74 0.84
CA ASP A 483 -30.65 -16.77 1.00
C ASP A 483 -30.28 -15.61 1.94
N GLY A 484 -30.66 -14.39 1.53
CA GLY A 484 -30.29 -13.14 2.21
C GLY A 484 -28.85 -12.63 1.97
N GLN A 485 -27.92 -13.44 1.46
CA GLN A 485 -26.57 -12.97 1.12
C GLN A 485 -26.56 -12.20 -0.20
N THR A 486 -25.92 -11.04 -0.22
CA THR A 486 -25.88 -10.13 -1.38
C THR A 486 -24.46 -9.71 -1.80
N THR A 487 -23.43 -10.24 -1.13
CA THR A 487 -22.01 -9.90 -1.37
C THR A 487 -21.11 -11.12 -1.26
N ALA A 488 -20.23 -11.34 -2.24
CA ALA A 488 -19.16 -12.33 -2.19
C ALA A 488 -17.81 -11.62 -2.06
N ASP A 489 -17.08 -11.85 -0.96
CA ASP A 489 -15.78 -11.23 -0.68
C ASP A 489 -14.65 -12.22 -0.95
N PHE A 490 -13.87 -11.95 -2.00
CA PHE A 490 -12.72 -12.77 -2.42
C PHE A 490 -11.39 -12.28 -1.84
N GLY A 491 -11.39 -11.24 -0.99
CA GLY A 491 -10.21 -10.69 -0.34
C GLY A 491 -9.13 -10.19 -1.29
N LYS A 492 -7.87 -10.27 -0.86
CA LYS A 492 -6.69 -9.66 -1.51
C LYS A 492 -6.15 -10.43 -2.71
N GLN A 493 -6.64 -10.07 -3.89
CA GLN A 493 -6.23 -10.62 -5.19
C GLN A 493 -5.10 -9.79 -5.83
N LEU A 494 -4.30 -10.42 -6.70
CA LEU A 494 -3.16 -9.75 -7.36
C LEU A 494 -3.62 -8.53 -8.18
N LYS A 495 -2.96 -7.39 -8.00
CA LYS A 495 -3.34 -6.16 -8.71
C LYS A 495 -2.91 -6.15 -10.19
N PHE A 496 -1.83 -6.84 -10.53
CA PHE A 496 -1.24 -6.84 -11.88
C PHE A 496 -0.93 -8.25 -12.38
N ASP A 497 -0.90 -8.43 -13.70
CA ASP A 497 -0.33 -9.61 -14.37
C ASP A 497 1.21 -9.61 -14.32
N LYS A 498 1.82 -10.73 -14.73
CA LYS A 498 3.29 -10.89 -14.78
C LYS A 498 3.98 -10.00 -15.83
N GLU A 499 3.21 -9.37 -16.73
CA GLU A 499 3.64 -8.36 -17.69
C GLU A 499 3.36 -6.92 -17.20
N GLY A 500 3.02 -6.71 -15.92
CA GLY A 500 2.81 -5.41 -15.30
C GLY A 500 1.50 -4.70 -15.65
N ASN A 501 0.50 -5.39 -16.18
CA ASN A 501 -0.78 -4.80 -16.57
C ASN A 501 -1.83 -4.99 -15.48
N GLU A 502 -2.59 -3.95 -15.15
CA GLU A 502 -3.58 -3.97 -14.07
C GLU A 502 -4.74 -4.93 -14.40
N TYR A 503 -5.08 -5.81 -13.45
CA TYR A 503 -6.19 -6.75 -13.60
C TYR A 503 -7.53 -6.04 -13.35
N THR A 504 -8.45 -6.21 -14.28
CA THR A 504 -9.89 -5.96 -14.07
C THR A 504 -10.56 -7.25 -13.60
N TYR A 505 -11.52 -7.14 -12.68
CA TYR A 505 -12.17 -8.28 -12.05
C TYR A 505 -13.64 -8.41 -12.44
N SER A 506 -14.11 -9.66 -12.50
CA SER A 506 -15.51 -10.01 -12.81
C SER A 506 -15.89 -11.33 -12.17
N VAL A 507 -17.18 -11.56 -11.89
CA VAL A 507 -17.70 -12.87 -11.48
C VAL A 507 -18.58 -13.49 -12.55
N LYS A 508 -18.71 -14.81 -12.51
CA LYS A 508 -19.77 -15.54 -13.22
C LYS A 508 -20.58 -16.38 -12.26
N GLU A 509 -21.87 -16.46 -12.49
CA GLU A 509 -22.77 -17.33 -11.75
C GLU A 509 -22.81 -18.70 -12.43
N THR A 510 -22.16 -19.68 -11.80
CA THR A 510 -22.07 -21.05 -12.32
C THR A 510 -23.29 -21.91 -11.98
N THR A 511 -24.20 -21.39 -11.16
CA THR A 511 -25.53 -21.95 -10.95
C THR A 511 -26.46 -21.56 -12.10
N ASP A 512 -27.17 -22.53 -12.67
CA ASP A 512 -28.29 -22.26 -13.56
C ASP A 512 -29.61 -22.39 -12.78
N LEU A 513 -30.54 -21.47 -13.03
CA LEU A 513 -31.78 -21.35 -12.28
C LEU A 513 -32.98 -21.32 -13.22
N GLU A 514 -33.91 -22.25 -13.00
CA GLU A 514 -35.20 -22.27 -13.70
C GLU A 514 -35.99 -20.97 -13.45
N ASN A 515 -36.71 -20.52 -14.48
CA ASN A 515 -37.57 -19.34 -14.47
C ASN A 515 -36.88 -17.98 -14.20
N TYR A 516 -35.54 -17.94 -14.03
CA TYR A 516 -34.76 -16.71 -13.96
C TYR A 516 -33.87 -16.50 -15.19
N ILE A 517 -33.79 -15.27 -15.66
CA ILE A 517 -32.81 -14.79 -16.63
C ILE A 517 -31.67 -14.10 -15.84
N LYS A 518 -30.43 -14.58 -15.99
CA LYS A 518 -29.24 -13.99 -15.36
C LYS A 518 -28.54 -12.97 -16.26
N LEU A 519 -28.04 -11.89 -15.65
CA LEU A 519 -27.23 -10.85 -16.28
C LEU A 519 -25.97 -10.61 -15.44
N GLU A 520 -24.81 -10.81 -16.07
CA GLU A 520 -23.48 -10.64 -15.47
C GLU A 520 -22.83 -9.35 -16.00
N ASN A 521 -22.33 -8.50 -15.11
CA ASN A 521 -21.69 -7.23 -15.47
C ASN A 521 -20.53 -6.91 -14.52
N GLY A 522 -19.33 -7.34 -14.87
CA GLY A 522 -18.15 -7.17 -14.02
C GLY A 522 -18.33 -7.90 -12.69
N LEU A 523 -18.25 -7.15 -11.57
CA LEU A 523 -18.43 -7.68 -10.22
C LEU A 523 -19.91 -7.71 -9.76
N GLU A 524 -20.89 -7.53 -10.63
CA GLU A 524 -22.32 -7.58 -10.30
C GLU A 524 -23.08 -8.63 -11.12
N VAL A 525 -23.93 -9.42 -10.45
CA VAL A 525 -24.87 -10.36 -11.10
C VAL A 525 -26.31 -10.06 -10.69
N THR A 526 -27.22 -9.96 -11.66
CA THR A 526 -28.66 -9.71 -11.44
C THR A 526 -29.51 -10.81 -12.08
N ASN A 527 -30.44 -11.40 -11.31
CA ASN A 527 -31.39 -12.41 -11.83
C ASN A 527 -32.83 -11.88 -11.84
N THR A 528 -33.55 -12.11 -12.94
CA THR A 528 -34.90 -11.58 -13.19
C THR A 528 -35.89 -12.68 -13.55
N TYR A 529 -37.06 -12.72 -12.91
CA TYR A 529 -38.09 -13.75 -13.09
C TYR A 529 -38.98 -13.53 -14.34
N ASN A 530 -39.52 -14.59 -14.98
CA ASN A 530 -40.06 -14.54 -16.36
C ASN A 530 -41.50 -15.12 -16.52
N LEU A 531 -42.44 -14.42 -17.18
CA LEU A 531 -43.90 -14.73 -17.25
C LEU A 531 -44.60 -14.21 -18.54
N ARG A 532 -45.80 -14.72 -18.90
CA ARG A 532 -46.67 -14.26 -20.02
C ARG A 532 -48.19 -14.31 -19.74
N ASP A 533 -49.00 -13.69 -20.60
CA ASP A 533 -50.47 -13.82 -20.63
C ASP A 533 -50.91 -14.75 -21.78
N VAL A 534 -52.09 -15.39 -21.68
CA VAL A 534 -52.67 -16.32 -22.69
C VAL A 534 -54.15 -15.99 -22.93
N ALA A 535 -54.55 -15.85 -24.19
CA ALA A 535 -55.94 -15.59 -24.59
C ALA A 535 -56.59 -16.82 -25.24
N VAL A 536 -57.90 -16.99 -25.03
CA VAL A 536 -58.75 -18.03 -25.64
C VAL A 536 -59.91 -17.34 -26.36
N ASN A 537 -60.18 -17.75 -27.59
CA ASN A 537 -61.24 -17.18 -28.42
C ASN A 537 -62.48 -18.07 -28.44
N LYS A 538 -63.67 -17.47 -28.41
CA LYS A 538 -64.96 -18.14 -28.61
C LYS A 538 -65.64 -17.64 -29.89
N VAL A 539 -66.14 -18.57 -30.68
CA VAL A 539 -66.87 -18.30 -31.93
C VAL A 539 -68.24 -18.97 -31.89
N TRP A 540 -69.24 -18.32 -32.49
CA TRP A 540 -70.59 -18.85 -32.69
C TRP A 540 -70.96 -18.76 -34.17
N VAL A 541 -71.57 -19.81 -34.71
CA VAL A 541 -71.92 -19.94 -36.13
C VAL A 541 -73.41 -20.26 -36.26
N GLY A 542 -74.17 -19.26 -36.72
CA GLY A 542 -75.62 -19.32 -36.81
C GLY A 542 -76.33 -19.19 -35.46
N GLY A 543 -77.66 -19.33 -35.49
CA GLY A 543 -78.52 -19.22 -34.32
C GLY A 543 -78.80 -17.78 -33.86
N PRO A 544 -79.49 -17.62 -32.72
CA PRO A 544 -79.91 -16.31 -32.21
C PRO A 544 -78.74 -15.43 -31.78
N ALA A 545 -78.88 -14.11 -31.97
CA ALA A 545 -77.89 -13.08 -31.60
C ALA A 545 -77.66 -12.88 -30.08
N VAL A 546 -78.23 -13.74 -29.24
CA VAL A 546 -77.92 -13.84 -27.79
C VAL A 546 -77.58 -15.30 -27.51
N HIS A 547 -76.32 -15.56 -27.19
CA HIS A 547 -75.79 -16.91 -27.01
C HIS A 547 -75.89 -17.37 -25.54
N PRO A 548 -76.05 -18.68 -25.26
CA PRO A 548 -76.08 -19.20 -23.90
C PRO A 548 -74.74 -19.04 -23.17
N THR A 549 -74.79 -18.94 -21.84
CA THR A 549 -73.60 -18.91 -20.97
C THR A 549 -72.86 -20.25 -20.99
N ILE A 550 -71.54 -20.19 -21.15
CA ILE A 550 -70.62 -21.36 -21.20
C ILE A 550 -69.49 -21.20 -20.18
N GLN A 551 -68.75 -22.29 -19.94
CA GLN A 551 -67.54 -22.31 -19.11
C GLN A 551 -66.35 -22.83 -19.93
N ILE A 552 -65.21 -22.14 -19.82
CA ILE A 552 -63.95 -22.49 -20.50
C ILE A 552 -62.89 -22.83 -19.46
N GLN A 553 -62.35 -24.05 -19.54
CA GLN A 553 -61.24 -24.52 -18.71
C GLN A 553 -59.91 -24.41 -19.47
N LEU A 554 -58.89 -23.79 -18.87
CA LEU A 554 -57.52 -23.76 -19.40
C LEU A 554 -56.74 -25.02 -18.98
N TYR A 555 -55.88 -25.49 -19.88
CA TYR A 555 -54.97 -26.62 -19.72
C TYR A 555 -53.54 -26.19 -20.04
N ALA A 556 -52.56 -26.80 -19.37
CA ALA A 556 -51.13 -26.65 -19.62
C ALA A 556 -50.53 -28.04 -19.84
N ASN A 557 -49.86 -28.26 -20.98
CA ASN A 557 -49.33 -29.56 -21.38
C ASN A 557 -50.38 -30.70 -21.17
N ASP A 558 -51.59 -30.47 -21.68
CA ASP A 558 -52.81 -31.31 -21.57
C ASP A 558 -53.38 -31.56 -20.15
N ASN A 559 -52.77 -31.00 -19.10
CA ASN A 559 -53.27 -31.09 -17.72
C ASN A 559 -54.16 -29.90 -17.38
N ALA A 560 -55.31 -30.14 -16.72
CA ALA A 560 -56.25 -29.09 -16.34
C ALA A 560 -55.66 -28.20 -15.23
N LEU A 561 -55.71 -26.89 -15.41
CA LEU A 561 -55.30 -25.94 -14.36
C LEU A 561 -56.49 -25.62 -13.46
N GLU A 562 -56.58 -26.28 -12.30
CA GLU A 562 -57.78 -26.30 -11.42
C GLU A 562 -58.38 -24.92 -11.10
N ASN A 563 -57.55 -23.87 -11.03
CA ASN A 563 -57.97 -22.49 -10.71
C ASN A 563 -58.13 -21.58 -11.95
N HIS A 564 -58.19 -22.14 -13.15
CA HIS A 564 -58.28 -21.40 -14.44
C HIS A 564 -59.51 -21.86 -15.25
N LEU A 565 -60.68 -21.81 -14.59
CA LEU A 565 -62.00 -21.98 -15.18
C LEU A 565 -62.71 -20.62 -15.24
N GLU A 566 -63.12 -20.19 -16.42
CA GLU A 566 -63.80 -18.90 -16.62
C GLU A 566 -65.22 -19.08 -17.17
N ILE A 567 -66.12 -18.15 -16.85
CA ILE A 567 -67.54 -18.19 -17.24
C ILE A 567 -67.82 -17.09 -18.26
N LEU A 568 -68.10 -17.47 -19.50
CA LEU A 568 -68.35 -16.52 -20.60
C LEU A 568 -69.86 -16.36 -20.82
N THR A 569 -70.31 -15.11 -20.88
CA THR A 569 -71.68 -14.70 -21.19
C THR A 569 -71.77 -14.11 -22.59
N SER A 570 -72.99 -14.02 -23.15
CA SER A 570 -73.22 -13.51 -24.52
C SER A 570 -72.53 -12.18 -24.79
N GLY A 571 -71.80 -12.10 -25.91
CA GLY A 571 -71.01 -10.92 -26.30
C GLY A 571 -69.59 -10.88 -25.73
N THR A 572 -69.12 -11.97 -25.11
CA THR A 572 -67.71 -12.14 -24.71
C THR A 572 -67.03 -13.14 -25.64
N ASP A 573 -66.33 -12.63 -26.66
CA ASP A 573 -65.72 -13.47 -27.71
C ASP A 573 -64.26 -13.87 -27.40
N VAL A 574 -63.65 -13.28 -26.35
CA VAL A 574 -62.27 -13.57 -25.91
C VAL A 574 -62.19 -13.52 -24.38
N VAL A 575 -61.48 -14.49 -23.78
CA VAL A 575 -61.06 -14.47 -22.37
C VAL A 575 -59.53 -14.50 -22.28
N THR A 576 -58.94 -13.96 -21.20
CA THR A 576 -57.47 -13.85 -21.07
C THR A 576 -57.01 -14.19 -19.65
N PHE A 577 -56.23 -15.27 -19.55
CA PHE A 577 -55.57 -15.73 -18.33
C PHE A 577 -54.18 -15.09 -18.23
N LYS A 578 -53.75 -14.69 -17.02
CA LYS A 578 -52.62 -13.77 -16.84
C LYS A 578 -51.50 -14.29 -15.96
N ASN A 579 -50.29 -13.76 -16.16
CA ASN A 579 -49.09 -14.08 -15.38
C ASN A 579 -48.75 -15.59 -15.32
N LEU A 580 -49.00 -16.28 -16.43
CA LEU A 580 -48.71 -17.69 -16.62
C LEU A 580 -47.22 -17.91 -16.92
N PRO A 581 -46.61 -19.02 -16.48
CA PRO A 581 -45.23 -19.35 -16.81
C PRO A 581 -45.03 -19.57 -18.32
N ILE A 582 -43.83 -19.27 -18.80
CA ILE A 582 -43.43 -19.55 -20.20
C ILE A 582 -42.89 -20.97 -20.33
N LEU A 583 -42.15 -21.44 -19.32
CA LEU A 583 -41.49 -22.74 -19.29
C LEU A 583 -42.03 -23.61 -18.15
N ASP A 584 -41.96 -24.93 -18.31
CA ASP A 584 -42.24 -25.92 -17.26
C ASP A 584 -41.03 -26.17 -16.34
N GLU A 585 -41.21 -27.03 -15.33
CA GLU A 585 -40.17 -27.49 -14.38
C GLU A 585 -39.03 -28.29 -15.06
N ALA A 586 -39.07 -28.50 -16.38
CA ALA A 586 -37.98 -29.07 -17.17
C ALA A 586 -37.37 -28.04 -18.14
N GLY A 587 -37.71 -26.76 -18.01
CA GLY A 587 -37.21 -25.67 -18.86
C GLY A 587 -37.76 -25.67 -20.29
N LYS A 588 -38.81 -26.44 -20.58
CA LYS A 588 -39.43 -26.56 -21.90
C LYS A 588 -40.66 -25.64 -21.99
N GLU A 589 -40.91 -25.05 -23.17
CA GLU A 589 -42.09 -24.19 -23.36
C GLU A 589 -43.41 -24.93 -23.10
N ILE A 590 -44.26 -24.32 -22.27
CA ILE A 590 -45.60 -24.83 -21.95
C ILE A 590 -46.55 -24.57 -23.11
N VAL A 591 -47.17 -25.64 -23.62
CA VAL A 591 -48.26 -25.56 -24.58
C VAL A 591 -49.57 -25.39 -23.82
N TYR A 592 -50.26 -24.28 -24.05
CA TYR A 592 -51.58 -24.00 -23.48
C TYR A 592 -52.69 -24.42 -24.44
N SER A 593 -53.77 -24.99 -23.91
CA SER A 593 -55.00 -25.30 -24.65
C SER A 593 -56.22 -25.04 -23.76
N ALA A 594 -57.42 -24.96 -24.34
CA ALA A 594 -58.66 -24.65 -23.62
C ALA A 594 -59.85 -25.45 -24.16
N LYS A 595 -60.79 -25.82 -23.29
CA LYS A 595 -61.97 -26.64 -23.66
C LYS A 595 -63.24 -26.08 -23.04
N GLU A 596 -64.37 -26.21 -23.75
CA GLU A 596 -65.70 -25.88 -23.27
C GLU A 596 -66.26 -27.02 -22.41
N VAL A 597 -66.70 -26.69 -21.19
CA VAL A 597 -67.14 -27.69 -20.20
C VAL A 597 -68.62 -28.04 -20.35
N ASN A 598 -69.43 -27.12 -20.89
CA ASN A 598 -70.88 -27.28 -21.03
C ASN A 598 -71.40 -26.76 -22.39
N VAL A 599 -71.54 -27.67 -23.36
CA VAL A 599 -72.14 -27.35 -24.67
C VAL A 599 -73.65 -27.10 -24.50
N PRO A 600 -74.21 -25.96 -24.97
CA PRO A 600 -75.63 -25.67 -24.82
C PRO A 600 -76.54 -26.49 -25.73
N VAL A 601 -77.78 -26.73 -25.28
CA VAL A 601 -78.83 -27.36 -26.09
C VAL A 601 -79.14 -26.52 -27.34
N GLY A 602 -79.27 -27.18 -28.49
CA GLY A 602 -79.48 -26.54 -29.80
C GLY A 602 -78.19 -26.16 -30.53
N TYR A 603 -77.02 -26.45 -29.95
CA TYR A 603 -75.72 -26.27 -30.59
C TYR A 603 -74.90 -27.57 -30.58
N GLU A 604 -74.02 -27.72 -31.56
CA GLU A 604 -72.89 -28.65 -31.53
C GLU A 604 -71.57 -27.86 -31.40
N MET A 605 -70.57 -28.46 -30.75
CA MET A 605 -69.28 -27.80 -30.44
C MET A 605 -68.15 -28.42 -31.25
N GLU A 606 -67.32 -27.56 -31.82
CA GLU A 606 -66.12 -27.88 -32.59
C GLU A 606 -64.90 -27.17 -31.96
N GLN A 607 -63.88 -27.95 -31.60
CA GLN A 607 -62.58 -27.42 -31.17
C GLN A 607 -61.75 -27.08 -32.41
N THR A 608 -61.84 -25.83 -32.89
CA THR A 608 -61.21 -25.41 -34.14
C THR A 608 -59.70 -25.16 -34.03
N ASP A 609 -59.19 -24.83 -32.84
CA ASP A 609 -57.77 -24.81 -32.50
C ASP A 609 -57.56 -25.02 -30.99
N ALA A 610 -56.32 -25.23 -30.54
CA ALA A 610 -55.97 -25.43 -29.13
C ALA A 610 -56.53 -24.32 -28.20
N LEU A 611 -56.61 -23.08 -28.67
CA LEU A 611 -57.13 -21.91 -27.93
C LEU A 611 -58.33 -21.24 -28.63
N THR A 612 -59.03 -21.93 -29.54
CA THR A 612 -60.24 -21.40 -30.21
C THR A 612 -61.34 -22.46 -30.28
N ILE A 613 -62.53 -22.10 -29.78
CA ILE A 613 -63.68 -23.00 -29.63
C ILE A 613 -64.87 -22.42 -30.42
N THR A 614 -65.54 -23.24 -31.23
CA THR A 614 -66.65 -22.82 -32.10
C THR A 614 -67.92 -23.61 -31.77
N ASN A 615 -69.08 -22.95 -31.68
CA ASN A 615 -70.37 -23.64 -31.58
C ASN A 615 -71.22 -23.34 -32.83
N HIS A 616 -71.75 -24.39 -33.46
CA HIS A 616 -72.64 -24.32 -34.63
C HIS A 616 -74.09 -24.56 -34.20
N PHE A 617 -75.03 -23.79 -34.73
CA PHE A 617 -76.45 -23.91 -34.40
C PHE A 617 -77.16 -25.01 -35.20
N ILE A 618 -77.91 -25.88 -34.50
CA ILE A 618 -78.59 -27.03 -35.08
C ILE A 618 -80.02 -26.64 -35.49
N VAL A 619 -80.32 -26.70 -36.79
CA VAL A 619 -81.67 -26.47 -37.33
C VAL A 619 -82.52 -27.75 -37.20
N GLU A 620 -83.60 -27.67 -36.41
CA GLU A 620 -84.59 -28.73 -36.24
C GLU A 620 -85.40 -28.95 -37.54
N LYS A 621 -85.86 -30.18 -37.76
CA LYS A 621 -86.73 -30.56 -38.88
C LYS A 621 -88.11 -31.02 -38.41
N ILE A 622 -89.10 -30.86 -39.28
CA ILE A 622 -90.52 -31.17 -39.08
C ILE A 622 -91.16 -31.67 -40.38
N ASP A 623 -92.29 -32.37 -40.24
CA ASP A 623 -93.14 -32.80 -41.36
C ASP A 623 -94.43 -31.96 -41.41
N ILE A 624 -94.94 -31.69 -42.61
CA ILE A 624 -96.14 -30.85 -42.82
C ILE A 624 -97.22 -31.69 -43.51
N THR A 625 -98.34 -31.89 -42.82
CA THR A 625 -99.53 -32.59 -43.33
C THR A 625 -100.54 -31.60 -43.90
N ALA A 626 -101.11 -31.92 -45.05
CA ALA A 626 -102.12 -31.13 -45.74
C ALA A 626 -103.32 -31.99 -46.15
N HIS A 627 -104.51 -31.37 -46.27
CA HIS A 627 -105.78 -32.08 -46.40
C HIS A 627 -106.59 -31.65 -47.64
N LYS A 628 -107.29 -32.62 -48.24
CA LYS A 628 -108.23 -32.38 -49.34
C LYS A 628 -109.65 -32.75 -48.97
N ILE A 629 -110.59 -31.84 -49.25
CA ILE A 629 -112.02 -32.04 -49.05
C ILE A 629 -112.75 -31.85 -50.40
N TRP A 630 -113.79 -32.64 -50.65
CA TRP A 630 -114.65 -32.52 -51.82
C TRP A 630 -116.11 -32.34 -51.41
N ASP A 631 -116.72 -31.20 -51.77
CA ASP A 631 -118.13 -30.94 -51.55
C ASP A 631 -118.93 -31.09 -52.86
N GLY A 632 -119.80 -32.09 -52.88
CA GLY A 632 -120.60 -32.46 -54.05
C GLY A 632 -119.83 -33.12 -55.21
N GLY A 633 -120.48 -33.13 -56.37
CA GLY A 633 -119.96 -33.70 -57.61
C GLY A 633 -120.06 -35.24 -57.71
N PRO A 634 -119.45 -35.85 -58.75
CA PRO A 634 -119.47 -37.30 -58.97
C PRO A 634 -118.83 -38.10 -57.83
N SER A 635 -119.16 -39.39 -57.72
CA SER A 635 -118.60 -40.29 -56.72
C SER A 635 -117.10 -40.50 -56.92
N VAL A 636 -116.68 -40.86 -58.15
CA VAL A 636 -115.28 -40.89 -58.60
C VAL A 636 -114.75 -39.46 -58.64
N LYS A 637 -113.62 -39.22 -57.98
CA LYS A 637 -112.94 -37.91 -57.97
C LYS A 637 -111.78 -37.90 -58.98
N PRO A 638 -111.50 -36.75 -59.62
CA PRO A 638 -110.30 -36.59 -60.42
C PRO A 638 -109.04 -36.62 -59.53
N THR A 639 -107.91 -37.04 -60.11
CA THR A 639 -106.59 -36.80 -59.51
C THR A 639 -106.30 -35.30 -59.51
N ILE A 640 -105.62 -34.83 -58.47
CA ILE A 640 -105.12 -33.46 -58.32
C ILE A 640 -103.68 -33.46 -57.79
N THR A 641 -102.99 -32.33 -57.91
CA THR A 641 -101.63 -32.14 -57.39
C THR A 641 -101.60 -30.99 -56.39
N PHE A 642 -101.09 -31.23 -55.18
CA PHE A 642 -100.74 -30.20 -54.21
C PHE A 642 -99.24 -29.87 -54.30
N GLY A 643 -98.91 -28.59 -54.44
CA GLY A 643 -97.54 -28.06 -54.30
C GLY A 643 -97.32 -27.37 -52.95
N LEU A 644 -96.16 -27.58 -52.34
CA LEU A 644 -95.76 -26.93 -51.09
C LEU A 644 -95.30 -25.48 -51.31
N VAL A 645 -95.69 -24.60 -50.39
CA VAL A 645 -95.31 -23.20 -50.32
C VAL A 645 -94.66 -22.93 -48.96
N ARG A 646 -93.54 -22.20 -48.93
CA ARG A 646 -92.87 -21.77 -47.69
C ARG A 646 -92.65 -20.26 -47.68
N ASP A 647 -93.06 -19.58 -46.61
CA ASP A 647 -93.03 -18.12 -46.48
C ASP A 647 -93.62 -17.39 -47.72
N GLY A 648 -94.62 -17.99 -48.36
CA GLY A 648 -95.27 -17.49 -49.58
C GLY A 648 -94.57 -17.83 -50.92
N ILE A 649 -93.47 -18.59 -50.90
CA ILE A 649 -92.71 -19.01 -52.08
C ILE A 649 -93.03 -20.47 -52.43
N GLU A 650 -93.45 -20.75 -53.66
CA GLU A 650 -93.64 -22.12 -54.17
C GLU A 650 -92.31 -22.89 -54.22
N MET A 651 -92.22 -24.00 -53.47
CA MET A 651 -90.99 -24.76 -53.28
C MET A 651 -90.70 -25.78 -54.40
N GLY A 652 -91.64 -25.99 -55.32
CA GLY A 652 -91.54 -26.98 -56.40
C GLY A 652 -91.68 -28.45 -55.95
N ILE A 653 -91.90 -28.69 -54.66
CA ILE A 653 -92.19 -30.02 -54.10
C ILE A 653 -93.69 -30.29 -54.23
N THR A 654 -94.08 -31.43 -54.79
CA THR A 654 -95.48 -31.74 -55.12
C THR A 654 -95.88 -33.16 -54.70
N VAL A 655 -97.14 -33.33 -54.29
CA VAL A 655 -97.78 -34.63 -54.02
C VAL A 655 -99.08 -34.72 -54.83
N ASP A 656 -99.26 -35.81 -55.56
CA ASP A 656 -100.52 -36.14 -56.23
C ASP A 656 -101.46 -36.88 -55.28
N LEU A 657 -102.76 -36.56 -55.32
CA LEU A 657 -103.82 -37.27 -54.61
C LEU A 657 -104.76 -37.89 -55.65
N VAL A 658 -104.86 -39.22 -55.69
CA VAL A 658 -105.68 -39.94 -56.67
C VAL A 658 -107.07 -40.29 -56.13
N ASN A 659 -108.10 -40.13 -56.97
CA ASN A 659 -109.48 -40.60 -56.80
C ASN A 659 -109.97 -40.84 -55.34
N GLY A 660 -110.11 -39.75 -54.57
CA GLY A 660 -110.71 -39.79 -53.24
C GLY A 660 -109.71 -39.92 -52.08
N GLU A 661 -108.42 -39.80 -52.33
CA GLU A 661 -107.44 -39.50 -51.28
C GLU A 661 -107.64 -38.07 -50.72
N GLU A 662 -107.54 -37.94 -49.39
CA GLU A 662 -107.89 -36.72 -48.64
C GLU A 662 -106.71 -36.13 -47.83
N ILE A 663 -105.50 -36.69 -47.95
CA ILE A 663 -104.31 -36.29 -47.17
C ILE A 663 -103.04 -36.37 -48.04
N ALA A 664 -102.15 -35.39 -47.89
CA ALA A 664 -100.77 -35.40 -48.37
C ALA A 664 -99.81 -35.02 -47.23
N VAL A 665 -98.55 -35.47 -47.28
CA VAL A 665 -97.52 -35.13 -46.28
C VAL A 665 -96.24 -34.72 -47.00
N PHE A 666 -95.58 -33.69 -46.48
CA PHE A 666 -94.29 -33.18 -46.94
C PHE A 666 -93.29 -33.32 -45.78
N GLU A 667 -92.40 -34.30 -45.88
CA GLU A 667 -91.51 -34.72 -44.80
C GLU A 667 -90.18 -33.95 -44.78
N ASP A 668 -89.49 -34.00 -43.64
CA ASP A 668 -88.05 -33.73 -43.51
C ASP A 668 -87.65 -32.24 -43.81
N LEU A 669 -88.58 -31.31 -43.58
CA LEU A 669 -88.48 -29.88 -43.84
C LEU A 669 -87.84 -29.12 -42.66
N PRO A 670 -87.01 -28.08 -42.88
CA PRO A 670 -86.45 -27.29 -41.78
C PRO A 670 -87.55 -26.47 -41.09
N LYS A 671 -87.52 -26.46 -39.75
CA LYS A 671 -88.41 -25.68 -38.89
C LYS A 671 -88.03 -24.20 -38.86
N THR A 672 -86.74 -23.91 -38.76
CA THR A 672 -86.17 -22.56 -38.64
C THR A 672 -85.21 -22.21 -39.76
N ASP A 673 -85.01 -20.90 -39.98
CA ASP A 673 -83.90 -20.36 -40.73
C ASP A 673 -82.56 -20.52 -39.97
N PRO A 674 -81.39 -20.27 -40.61
CA PRO A 674 -80.08 -20.40 -39.95
C PRO A 674 -79.84 -19.46 -38.76
N ASN A 675 -80.73 -18.50 -38.49
CA ASN A 675 -80.67 -17.57 -37.36
C ASN A 675 -81.63 -17.99 -36.22
N GLY A 676 -82.40 -19.07 -36.40
CA GLY A 676 -83.37 -19.57 -35.43
C GLY A 676 -84.79 -19.00 -35.54
N LYS A 677 -85.16 -18.35 -36.65
CA LYS A 677 -86.53 -17.88 -36.90
C LYS A 677 -87.38 -18.96 -37.58
N ASP A 678 -88.56 -19.27 -37.04
CA ASP A 678 -89.47 -20.26 -37.66
C ASP A 678 -89.89 -19.88 -39.11
N TYR A 679 -90.05 -20.92 -39.94
CA TYR A 679 -90.66 -20.90 -41.27
C TYR A 679 -92.17 -21.22 -41.20
N VAL A 680 -92.94 -20.63 -42.11
CA VAL A 680 -94.38 -20.92 -42.28
C VAL A 680 -94.59 -21.72 -43.56
N TYR A 681 -95.39 -22.79 -43.50
CA TYR A 681 -95.69 -23.68 -44.62
C TYR A 681 -97.18 -23.70 -44.94
N THR A 682 -97.53 -23.64 -46.22
CA THR A 682 -98.90 -23.77 -46.77
C THR A 682 -98.87 -24.62 -48.05
N ILE A 683 -100.03 -24.95 -48.64
CA ILE A 683 -100.09 -25.66 -49.93
C ILE A 683 -100.92 -24.93 -50.99
N LYS A 684 -100.77 -25.37 -52.24
CA LYS A 684 -101.48 -24.88 -53.42
C LYS A 684 -101.88 -26.04 -54.33
N GLU A 685 -103.18 -26.21 -54.59
CA GLU A 685 -103.68 -27.08 -55.65
C GLU A 685 -103.30 -26.48 -57.02
N LEU A 686 -102.53 -27.23 -57.83
CA LEU A 686 -101.88 -26.69 -59.02
C LEU A 686 -102.79 -26.62 -60.26
N ASP A 687 -103.74 -27.54 -60.39
CA ASP A 687 -104.81 -27.51 -61.39
C ASP A 687 -106.13 -27.91 -60.72
N VAL A 688 -107.15 -27.06 -60.83
CA VAL A 688 -108.44 -27.24 -60.16
C VAL A 688 -109.43 -27.87 -61.17
N PRO A 689 -109.89 -29.12 -60.95
CA PRO A 689 -110.57 -29.86 -62.00
C PRO A 689 -111.87 -29.22 -62.52
N LYS A 690 -112.02 -29.22 -63.85
CA LYS A 690 -113.08 -28.51 -64.57
C LYS A 690 -114.49 -28.85 -64.05
N GLY A 691 -115.17 -27.84 -63.53
CA GLY A 691 -116.50 -27.95 -62.92
C GLY A 691 -116.49 -27.86 -61.38
N TYR A 692 -115.31 -27.72 -60.78
CA TYR A 692 -115.13 -27.39 -59.37
C TYR A 692 -114.55 -25.98 -59.18
N VAL A 693 -114.70 -25.44 -57.97
CA VAL A 693 -113.98 -24.24 -57.48
C VAL A 693 -113.28 -24.60 -56.17
N ALA A 694 -111.99 -24.27 -56.07
CA ALA A 694 -111.15 -24.52 -54.89
C ALA A 694 -111.17 -23.36 -53.90
N VAL A 695 -111.21 -23.67 -52.60
CA VAL A 695 -111.12 -22.73 -51.48
C VAL A 695 -110.15 -23.28 -50.45
N TYR A 696 -109.30 -22.41 -49.88
CA TYR A 696 -108.25 -22.78 -48.93
C TYR A 696 -108.65 -22.37 -47.49
N SER A 697 -108.14 -23.10 -46.49
CA SER A 697 -108.21 -22.74 -45.08
C SER A 697 -107.30 -21.55 -44.72
N GLU A 698 -107.50 -20.96 -43.54
CA GLU A 698 -106.71 -19.81 -43.05
C GLU A 698 -105.24 -20.15 -42.75
N ASP A 699 -104.96 -21.40 -42.36
CA ASP A 699 -103.60 -21.96 -42.27
C ASP A 699 -103.01 -22.36 -43.63
N GLY A 700 -103.80 -22.29 -44.72
CA GLY A 700 -103.39 -22.69 -46.06
C GLY A 700 -103.06 -24.17 -46.23
N LEU A 701 -103.38 -25.05 -45.27
CA LEU A 701 -103.05 -26.48 -45.30
C LEU A 701 -104.22 -27.40 -45.68
N THR A 702 -105.44 -26.87 -45.82
CA THR A 702 -106.63 -27.62 -46.28
C THR A 702 -107.24 -26.96 -47.52
N VAL A 703 -107.65 -27.76 -48.52
CA VAL A 703 -108.33 -27.26 -49.74
C VAL A 703 -109.66 -27.96 -49.96
N THR A 704 -110.75 -27.22 -50.08
CA THR A 704 -112.09 -27.75 -50.39
C THR A 704 -112.50 -27.43 -51.83
N ASN A 705 -112.95 -28.43 -52.59
CA ASN A 705 -113.49 -28.26 -53.96
C ASN A 705 -115.01 -28.40 -54.00
N TYR A 706 -115.72 -27.37 -54.47
CA TYR A 706 -117.20 -27.29 -54.56
C TYR A 706 -117.69 -27.43 -56.01
N TYR A 707 -118.83 -28.11 -56.26
CA TYR A 707 -119.35 -28.45 -57.61
C TYR A 707 -120.72 -27.81 -57.97
N ASP A 708 -120.89 -27.26 -59.20
CA ASP A 708 -122.02 -26.36 -59.54
C ASP A 708 -122.65 -26.52 -60.97
N LYS A 709 -123.95 -26.18 -61.14
CA LYS A 709 -124.85 -26.34 -62.33
C LYS A 709 -126.20 -25.57 -62.18
N PRO A 710 -127.05 -25.37 -63.22
CA PRO A 710 -126.87 -25.14 -64.69
C PRO A 710 -127.83 -24.02 -65.27
N VAL A 711 -127.93 -23.83 -66.62
CA VAL A 711 -129.13 -23.48 -67.47
C VAL A 711 -128.72 -22.96 -68.89
N ILE A 712 -129.65 -22.94 -69.87
CA ILE A 712 -129.43 -22.65 -71.32
C ILE A 712 -130.35 -21.52 -71.83
N VAL A 713 -129.83 -20.60 -72.67
CA VAL A 713 -130.59 -19.78 -73.66
C VAL A 713 -129.71 -19.52 -74.90
N ASP A 714 -130.32 -19.31 -76.08
CA ASP A 714 -129.67 -19.04 -77.39
C ASP A 714 -129.82 -17.53 -77.79
N PRO A 715 -129.45 -17.01 -78.98
CA PRO A 715 -128.36 -16.03 -79.06
C PRO A 715 -128.79 -14.64 -79.57
N HIS A 716 -127.96 -13.61 -79.35
CA HIS A 716 -127.67 -12.54 -80.32
C HIS A 716 -126.40 -11.74 -79.94
N GLU A 717 -125.53 -11.53 -80.92
CA GLU A 717 -124.41 -10.57 -80.95
C GLU A 717 -124.94 -9.11 -81.18
N PRO A 718 -124.11 -8.03 -81.26
CA PRO A 718 -122.63 -7.95 -81.20
C PRO A 718 -122.01 -6.77 -80.37
N LYS A 719 -120.68 -6.82 -80.12
CA LYS A 719 -119.66 -5.72 -80.19
C LYS A 719 -119.86 -4.41 -79.34
N GLU A 720 -118.90 -3.53 -78.99
CA GLU A 720 -117.42 -3.38 -79.08
C GLU A 720 -117.02 -2.18 -78.11
N PRO A 721 -115.79 -1.60 -78.07
CA PRO A 721 -114.57 -2.10 -77.43
C PRO A 721 -113.86 -1.00 -76.56
N THR A 722 -112.51 -1.02 -76.52
CA THR A 722 -111.57 0.06 -76.05
C THR A 722 -111.32 0.20 -74.54
N LYS A 723 -110.13 0.61 -74.07
CA LYS A 723 -108.75 0.61 -74.66
C LYS A 723 -107.67 0.62 -73.53
N PRO A 724 -106.40 0.29 -73.81
CA PRO A 724 -105.33 0.20 -72.79
C PRO A 724 -104.31 1.35 -72.79
N THR A 725 -103.61 1.51 -71.66
CA THR A 725 -102.35 2.28 -71.43
C THR A 725 -101.74 1.81 -70.11
N LYS A 726 -100.41 1.77 -69.85
CA LYS A 726 -99.19 1.77 -70.69
C LYS A 726 -98.02 1.28 -69.78
N PRO A 727 -96.89 0.76 -70.30
CA PRO A 727 -95.77 0.26 -69.47
C PRO A 727 -94.69 1.32 -69.19
N VAL A 728 -93.73 1.00 -68.31
CA VAL A 728 -92.47 1.72 -68.07
C VAL A 728 -91.30 0.71 -68.00
N GLU A 729 -90.07 1.19 -68.24
CA GLU A 729 -88.88 0.42 -68.65
C GLU A 729 -87.95 -0.09 -67.52
N PRO A 730 -87.01 -1.02 -67.84
CA PRO A 730 -86.03 -1.58 -66.90
C PRO A 730 -84.68 -0.84 -66.87
N THR A 731 -83.79 -1.24 -65.96
CA THR A 731 -82.34 -0.90 -65.97
C THR A 731 -81.47 -2.16 -66.03
N LYS A 732 -80.33 -2.10 -66.73
CA LYS A 732 -79.46 -3.24 -67.07
C LYS A 732 -78.34 -3.51 -66.04
N PRO A 733 -77.75 -4.73 -66.04
CA PRO A 733 -76.62 -5.12 -65.19
C PRO A 733 -75.24 -4.82 -65.82
N VAL A 734 -74.18 -5.02 -65.04
CA VAL A 734 -72.79 -5.26 -65.49
C VAL A 734 -72.22 -6.45 -64.70
N GLU A 735 -71.31 -7.20 -65.32
CA GLU A 735 -70.87 -8.54 -64.91
C GLU A 735 -69.34 -8.57 -64.55
N PRO A 736 -68.56 -9.68 -64.58
CA PRO A 736 -67.58 -9.98 -63.51
C PRO A 736 -66.12 -9.91 -63.99
N ILE A 737 -65.17 -10.55 -63.27
CA ILE A 737 -64.19 -11.50 -63.87
C ILE A 737 -63.41 -12.32 -62.79
N LYS A 738 -62.97 -13.52 -63.18
CA LYS A 738 -62.23 -14.60 -62.45
C LYS A 738 -60.71 -14.56 -62.84
N PRO A 739 -59.83 -15.57 -62.64
CA PRO A 739 -59.65 -16.60 -61.58
C PRO A 739 -58.16 -16.84 -61.13
N GLU A 740 -57.94 -17.80 -60.19
CA GLU A 740 -56.90 -18.88 -60.16
C GLU A 740 -55.35 -18.59 -60.28
N VAL A 741 -54.38 -19.40 -59.78
CA VAL A 741 -54.19 -20.27 -58.57
C VAL A 741 -52.76 -20.94 -58.59
N LEU A 742 -52.26 -21.51 -57.47
CA LEU A 742 -51.09 -22.43 -57.28
C LEU A 742 -49.64 -21.88 -57.42
N GLY A 743 -48.65 -22.43 -56.65
CA GLY A 743 -47.24 -22.29 -57.11
C GLY A 743 -45.94 -22.77 -56.38
N VAL A 744 -45.83 -23.00 -55.06
CA VAL A 744 -44.71 -23.76 -54.39
C VAL A 744 -43.21 -23.27 -54.46
N ARG A 745 -42.65 -22.92 -53.27
CA ARG A 745 -41.27 -23.10 -52.69
C ARG A 745 -39.92 -22.62 -53.36
N LYS A 746 -39.15 -21.91 -52.50
CA LYS A 746 -37.75 -22.18 -52.00
C LYS A 746 -36.51 -21.33 -52.43
N GLU A 747 -35.87 -20.78 -51.39
CA GLU A 747 -34.42 -20.76 -51.05
C GLU A 747 -33.41 -19.63 -51.42
N GLN A 748 -32.68 -19.24 -50.35
CA GLN A 748 -31.31 -18.69 -50.23
C GLN A 748 -30.99 -17.17 -50.27
N LEU A 749 -29.85 -16.89 -49.61
CA LEU A 749 -29.24 -15.65 -49.08
C LEU A 749 -28.02 -15.22 -49.98
N PRO A 750 -27.34 -14.05 -49.86
CA PRO A 750 -26.71 -13.52 -48.62
C PRO A 750 -26.53 -11.97 -48.47
N GLN A 751 -25.56 -11.56 -47.63
CA GLN A 751 -25.44 -10.32 -46.82
C GLN A 751 -24.79 -9.07 -47.47
N THR A 752 -24.98 -7.88 -46.84
CA THR A 752 -23.98 -6.79 -46.57
C THR A 752 -24.60 -5.70 -45.64
N GLY A 753 -23.90 -4.73 -45.01
CA GLY A 753 -22.45 -4.45 -45.05
C GLY A 753 -21.86 -3.32 -44.14
N VAL A 754 -22.34 -3.10 -42.89
CA VAL A 754 -21.59 -2.44 -41.76
C VAL A 754 -21.44 -0.87 -41.75
N SER A 755 -21.29 -0.31 -40.52
CA SER A 755 -20.70 1.00 -40.12
C SER A 755 -21.58 2.29 -40.08
N ALA A 756 -21.40 3.25 -39.14
CA ALA A 756 -20.76 3.25 -37.79
C ALA A 756 -21.10 4.52 -36.94
N ASN A 757 -20.92 4.40 -35.61
CA ASN A 757 -20.55 5.43 -34.60
C ASN A 757 -21.44 6.66 -34.28
N ASN A 758 -21.85 6.75 -32.99
CA ASN A 758 -21.64 7.86 -32.03
C ASN A 758 -22.39 9.23 -32.28
N VAL A 759 -22.79 10.09 -31.31
CA VAL A 759 -22.52 10.18 -29.85
C VAL A 759 -23.49 11.15 -29.10
N LEU A 760 -23.66 10.98 -27.76
CA LEU A 760 -24.14 11.96 -26.72
C LEU A 760 -25.58 12.55 -26.86
N LEU A 761 -26.24 13.16 -25.85
CA LEU A 761 -25.88 13.47 -24.44
C LEU A 761 -27.08 13.37 -23.45
N TYR A 762 -26.75 13.12 -22.18
CA TYR A 762 -27.47 13.44 -20.93
C TYR A 762 -27.83 14.95 -20.80
N GLY A 763 -28.56 15.46 -19.79
CA GLY A 763 -29.17 14.91 -18.56
C GLY A 763 -29.36 16.04 -17.53
N SER A 764 -29.74 15.73 -16.27
CA SER A 764 -30.21 16.74 -15.30
C SER A 764 -29.60 16.68 -13.89
N LEU A 765 -29.16 17.87 -13.42
CA LEU A 765 -29.12 18.37 -12.02
C LEU A 765 -28.19 17.75 -10.95
N LEU A 766 -27.30 18.64 -10.44
CA LEU A 766 -26.77 18.82 -9.06
C LEU A 766 -25.98 17.66 -8.39
N LEU A 767 -24.76 17.81 -7.83
CA LEU A 767 -23.95 18.91 -7.23
C LEU A 767 -24.04 19.04 -5.69
N ILE A 768 -23.28 18.19 -4.98
CA ILE A 768 -22.60 18.36 -3.66
C ILE A 768 -21.43 17.33 -3.67
N SER A 769 -20.21 17.48 -3.11
CA SER A 769 -19.48 18.57 -2.42
C SER A 769 -18.22 18.97 -3.24
N GLY A 770 -17.16 19.65 -2.77
CA GLY A 770 -16.89 20.33 -1.50
C GLY A 770 -15.86 19.66 -0.55
N ILE A 771 -14.56 19.74 -0.89
CA ILE A 771 -13.36 19.93 -0.02
C ILE A 771 -12.15 19.98 -0.98
N GLY A 772 -11.15 20.82 -0.70
CA GLY A 772 -10.12 21.19 -1.70
C GLY A 772 -8.73 20.61 -1.47
N MET A 773 -7.78 21.03 -2.32
CA MET A 773 -6.41 21.29 -1.89
C MET A 773 -5.75 22.37 -2.77
N PHE A 774 -4.76 23.06 -2.21
CA PHE A 774 -4.10 24.23 -2.79
C PHE A 774 -2.63 23.91 -3.00
N VAL A 775 -2.13 23.97 -4.25
CA VAL A 775 -0.79 23.44 -4.59
C VAL A 775 0.04 24.47 -5.38
N LEU A 776 1.11 24.93 -4.72
CA LEU A 776 2.38 25.45 -5.24
C LEU A 776 2.39 26.52 -6.35
N LYS A 777 2.87 27.73 -6.01
CA LYS A 777 3.82 28.48 -6.86
C LYS A 777 4.63 29.56 -6.11
N HIS A 778 5.80 29.19 -5.56
CA HIS A 778 7.04 29.97 -5.37
C HIS A 778 8.09 28.89 -4.97
N GLN A 779 9.26 28.68 -5.60
CA GLN A 779 10.38 29.55 -6.01
C GLN A 779 11.22 30.15 -4.87
N ARG A 780 12.21 29.33 -4.44
CA ARG A 780 13.68 29.57 -4.47
C ARG A 780 14.31 30.61 -3.52
N GLU A 781 15.55 30.29 -3.11
CA GLU A 781 16.52 31.11 -2.34
C GLU A 781 16.11 31.40 -0.87
N GLU A 782 17.00 31.49 0.12
CA GLU A 782 18.48 31.40 0.13
C GLU A 782 19.05 30.71 1.41
N LYS A 783 20.36 30.83 1.65
CA LYS A 783 21.14 30.13 2.71
C LYS A 783 20.78 30.57 4.15
N GLU A 784 21.00 29.70 5.13
CA GLU A 784 22.26 29.60 5.90
C GLU A 784 22.50 28.15 6.36
#